data_AF-A0A970RDR3-F1
#
_entry.id   AF-A0A970RDR3-F1
#
_cell.length_a   1.000
_cell.length_b   1.000
_cell.length_c   1.000
_cell.angle_alpha   90.00
_cell.angle_beta   90.00
_cell.angle_gamma   90.00
#
_symmetry.space_group_name_H-M   'P 1'
#
loop_
_entity.id
_entity.type
_entity.pdbx_description
1 polymer ?
#
loop_
_entity_poly.entity_id
_entity_poly.type
_entity_poly.pdbx_seq_one_letter_code
_entity_poly.pdbx_strand_id
1 'polypeptide(L)'
;DQPVKAMERDKVITCRYTLRENPPDILLTNYKMLDFLLLRPADRDLWRYNTPDTLKYLVVDELHTFDGAQGTDLSCLLRRLKSRLDIPSGHLCCVGTSATLGEKENAPDVLGYAASVFGEPFDADALITEERLSAGEFLENDMAVRFDLPDPGDTNDLDPESFDSPLEYLGRQAFLWFGDEGPRKDGESDDEWRVRLGTLLRGHVFFQNFLKVLGGRPMEYSDLLGRLVKVAPRLGEREDSYGSLVLDSLVSLVSHARKREGERLRPLVTVQVQGWLREMRRMVASVPLRESRPELFFSDDLKADRLSRTLPVIHCRDCGAMGWTSSEDQDDGSVEIRDLKSFYSGFFNKSRKIRYLFPGEAGGEHRGLAGKTRKLCPSCMTLSDVRDGGPCPLCGEPGLVPVFVPDSQYQKTLKDGTVKVLSSNDCPFCGSSRGLSIFGARSTTLSSVMISQTMTSRGNDDKKMLAFSDSVQDAAHHAGFFGARTYRFTLRTAMAKYIADGGEGKTLSEFAAGLPRYWSSKLDGGEYVSTFIAPDQAWRREFARLKETGTLPGGVFLENLSKRLGWEAFTEFGLNSHIGRTLEKSGVAVASPDPAFFAHSAALVLEALRNELPGMAPPEEREVSFFLSGLVQRMKTKGALYHPELEEYIRR
;
A
#
# COMPACT_ATOMS: atom_id res chain seq x y z
N ASP A 1 -21.40 19.14 -2.99
CA ASP A 1 -22.60 19.00 -2.14
C ASP A 1 -23.30 20.33 -1.96
N GLN A 2 -24.63 20.34 -2.09
CA GLN A 2 -25.43 21.51 -1.74
C GLN A 2 -25.57 21.59 -0.21
N PRO A 3 -25.49 22.79 0.40
CA PRO A 3 -25.61 22.94 1.85
C PRO A 3 -27.01 22.54 2.33
N VAL A 4 -27.05 21.63 3.30
CA VAL A 4 -28.27 21.12 3.94
C VAL A 4 -28.83 22.20 4.86
N LYS A 5 -30.09 22.59 4.62
CA LYS A 5 -30.76 23.69 5.34
C LYS A 5 -31.65 23.23 6.50
N ALA A 6 -31.97 21.95 6.59
CA ALA A 6 -32.82 21.38 7.63
C ALA A 6 -32.24 20.04 8.12
N MET A 7 -32.55 19.64 9.34
CA MET A 7 -32.08 18.37 9.88
C MET A 7 -32.80 17.20 9.19
N GLU A 8 -32.04 16.23 8.70
CA GLU A 8 -32.55 15.01 8.07
C GLU A 8 -32.17 13.78 8.92
N ARG A 9 -32.73 12.60 8.61
CA ARG A 9 -32.46 11.36 9.37
C ARG A 9 -30.98 11.02 9.46
N ASP A 10 -30.22 11.34 8.42
CA ASP A 10 -28.82 10.99 8.20
C ASP A 10 -27.91 12.21 7.97
N LYS A 11 -28.44 13.44 8.00
CA LYS A 11 -27.68 14.66 7.71
C LYS A 11 -27.97 15.80 8.69
N VAL A 12 -26.91 16.48 9.09
CA VAL A 12 -26.97 17.69 9.92
C VAL A 12 -27.08 18.95 9.06
N ILE A 13 -27.54 20.05 9.66
CA ILE A 13 -27.61 21.36 9.00
C ILE A 13 -26.19 21.86 8.72
N THR A 14 -25.87 22.10 7.45
CA THR A 14 -24.55 22.60 7.00
C THR A 14 -24.63 24.00 6.38
N CYS A 15 -25.83 24.54 6.17
CA CYS A 15 -26.01 25.89 5.66
C CYS A 15 -25.75 26.96 6.74
N ARG A 16 -24.68 27.74 6.56
CA ARG A 16 -24.28 28.81 7.50
C ARG A 16 -25.35 29.88 7.71
N TYR A 17 -26.08 30.25 6.67
CA TYR A 17 -27.15 31.24 6.77
C TYR A 17 -28.28 30.74 7.68
N THR A 18 -28.70 29.49 7.49
CA THR A 18 -29.73 28.85 8.31
C THR A 18 -29.31 28.76 9.78
N LEU A 19 -28.05 28.39 10.07
CA LEU A 19 -27.55 28.33 11.45
C LEU A 19 -27.50 29.70 12.15
N ARG A 20 -27.29 30.79 11.43
CA ARG A 20 -27.30 32.16 11.99
C ARG A 20 -28.72 32.67 12.22
N GLU A 21 -29.62 32.38 11.30
CA GLU A 21 -31.03 32.75 11.40
C GLU A 21 -31.75 31.93 12.48
N ASN A 22 -31.35 30.67 12.67
CA ASN A 22 -31.89 29.73 13.63
C ASN A 22 -30.73 29.04 14.37
N PRO A 23 -30.20 29.66 15.45
CA PRO A 23 -29.12 29.10 16.25
C PRO A 23 -29.42 27.66 16.71
N PRO A 24 -28.49 26.70 16.53
CA PRO A 24 -28.73 25.30 16.88
C PRO A 24 -28.58 25.06 18.39
N ASP A 25 -29.25 24.03 18.91
CA ASP A 25 -29.06 23.56 20.29
C ASP A 25 -27.66 22.94 20.52
N ILE A 26 -27.11 22.29 19.48
CA ILE A 26 -25.77 21.70 19.48
C ILE A 26 -24.96 22.35 18.37
N LEU A 27 -23.92 23.10 18.74
CA LEU A 27 -22.99 23.72 17.80
C LEU A 27 -21.70 22.89 17.68
N LEU A 28 -21.53 22.21 16.55
CA LEU A 28 -20.28 21.54 16.21
C LEU A 28 -19.37 22.50 15.45
N THR A 29 -18.21 22.82 16.01
CA THR A 29 -17.25 23.76 15.42
C THR A 29 -15.82 23.38 15.79
N ASN A 30 -14.85 23.79 14.97
CA ASN A 30 -13.44 23.76 15.38
C ASN A 30 -13.07 25.06 16.12
N TYR A 31 -11.96 25.04 16.87
CA TYR A 31 -11.56 26.17 17.72
C TYR A 31 -11.31 27.47 16.91
N LYS A 32 -10.70 27.38 15.72
CA LYS A 32 -10.47 28.56 14.85
C LYS A 32 -11.79 29.17 14.42
N MET A 33 -12.75 28.35 14.05
CA MET A 33 -14.07 28.80 13.64
C MET A 33 -14.84 29.37 14.83
N LEU A 34 -14.73 28.79 16.03
CA LEU A 34 -15.31 29.35 17.24
C LEU A 34 -14.77 30.76 17.53
N ASP A 35 -13.46 30.97 17.41
CA ASP A 35 -12.85 32.30 17.57
C ASP A 35 -13.45 33.31 16.58
N PHE A 36 -13.58 32.89 15.33
CA PHE A 36 -14.25 33.70 14.32
C PHE A 36 -15.73 33.97 14.63
N LEU A 37 -16.48 32.99 15.13
CA LEU A 37 -17.90 33.15 15.49
C LEU A 37 -18.10 34.17 16.63
N LEU A 38 -17.09 34.35 17.49
CA LEU A 38 -17.13 35.34 18.57
C LEU A 38 -16.81 36.76 18.08
N LEU A 39 -16.00 36.89 17.03
CA LEU A 39 -15.48 38.19 16.56
C LEU A 39 -16.23 38.77 15.36
N ARG A 40 -16.74 37.93 14.45
CA ARG A 40 -17.31 38.41 13.18
C ARG A 40 -18.71 39.01 13.40
N PRO A 41 -18.98 40.23 12.90
CA PRO A 41 -20.31 40.84 13.00
C PRO A 41 -21.44 40.00 12.41
N ALA A 42 -21.18 39.29 11.31
CA ALA A 42 -22.15 38.45 10.62
C ALA A 42 -22.59 37.21 11.44
N ASP A 43 -21.84 36.84 12.47
CA ASP A 43 -22.09 35.68 13.33
C ASP A 43 -22.69 36.09 14.69
N ARG A 44 -22.90 37.40 14.94
CA ARG A 44 -23.43 37.92 16.21
C ARG A 44 -24.79 37.33 16.59
N ASP A 45 -25.65 37.16 15.60
CA ASP A 45 -27.03 36.69 15.80
C ASP A 45 -27.09 35.22 16.20
N LEU A 46 -26.00 34.46 16.03
CA LEU A 46 -25.88 33.09 16.53
C LEU A 46 -26.09 33.02 18.04
N TRP A 47 -25.66 34.06 18.76
CA TRP A 47 -25.64 34.09 20.22
C TRP A 47 -26.86 34.84 20.82
N ARG A 48 -27.82 35.27 20.00
CA ARG A 48 -28.87 36.22 20.40
C ARG A 48 -29.87 35.67 21.43
N TYR A 49 -29.96 34.34 21.54
CA TYR A 49 -30.85 33.66 22.48
C TYR A 49 -30.10 33.11 23.70
N ASN A 50 -28.77 33.28 23.77
CA ASN A 50 -28.00 32.83 24.92
C ASN A 50 -28.19 33.78 26.10
N THR A 51 -28.73 33.23 27.19
CA THR A 51 -28.63 33.76 28.55
C THR A 51 -27.41 33.15 29.26
N PRO A 52 -26.97 33.72 30.39
CA PRO A 52 -25.88 33.20 31.22
C PRO A 52 -25.91 31.69 31.50
N ASP A 53 -27.11 31.12 31.60
CA ASP A 53 -27.38 29.73 31.95
C ASP A 53 -27.69 28.81 30.75
N THR A 54 -27.79 29.36 29.53
CA THR A 54 -28.17 28.60 28.33
C THR A 54 -27.15 27.52 27.97
N LEU A 55 -25.85 27.85 27.96
CA LEU A 55 -24.80 26.90 27.58
C LEU A 55 -24.43 26.02 28.78
N LYS A 56 -24.83 24.74 28.72
CA LYS A 56 -24.62 23.78 29.82
C LYS A 56 -23.42 22.85 29.62
N TYR A 57 -23.09 22.54 28.38
CA TYR A 57 -22.05 21.58 28.03
C TYR A 57 -21.03 22.20 27.09
N LEU A 58 -19.75 21.89 27.33
CA LEU A 58 -18.66 22.21 26.43
C LEU A 58 -17.79 20.97 26.25
N VAL A 59 -17.84 20.40 25.05
CA VAL A 59 -17.08 19.21 24.70
C VAL A 59 -15.89 19.61 23.85
N VAL A 60 -14.68 19.28 24.29
CA VAL A 60 -13.46 19.41 23.50
C VAL A 60 -12.97 18.00 23.18
N ASP A 61 -13.05 17.65 21.91
CA ASP A 61 -12.51 16.39 21.42
C ASP A 61 -10.98 16.49 21.25
N GLU A 62 -10.26 15.39 21.48
CA GLU A 62 -8.82 15.27 21.30
C GLU A 62 -8.00 16.34 22.05
N LEU A 63 -8.28 16.50 23.35
CA LEU A 63 -7.65 17.49 24.22
C LEU A 63 -6.11 17.42 24.23
N HIS A 64 -5.53 16.26 23.91
CA HIS A 64 -4.08 16.05 23.80
C HIS A 64 -3.43 16.80 22.62
N THR A 65 -4.20 17.19 21.61
CA THR A 65 -3.68 17.95 20.46
C THR A 65 -3.44 19.42 20.79
N PHE A 66 -3.97 19.90 21.92
CA PHE A 66 -3.86 21.29 22.35
C PHE A 66 -2.77 21.46 23.40
N ASP A 67 -1.54 21.04 23.13
CA ASP A 67 -0.43 21.23 24.04
C ASP A 67 0.27 22.59 23.86
N GLY A 68 1.11 22.96 24.84
CA GLY A 68 1.94 24.17 24.83
C GLY A 68 1.18 25.45 24.43
N ALA A 69 1.59 26.04 23.29
CA ALA A 69 1.00 27.28 22.80
C ALA A 69 -0.47 27.13 22.36
N GLN A 70 -0.83 26.00 21.72
CA GLN A 70 -2.20 25.78 21.24
C GLN A 70 -3.18 25.59 22.41
N GLY A 71 -2.75 24.93 23.49
CA GLY A 71 -3.54 24.81 24.72
C GLY A 71 -3.81 26.15 25.39
N THR A 72 -2.81 27.03 25.38
CA THR A 72 -2.96 28.39 25.91
C THR A 72 -3.97 29.20 25.09
N ASP A 73 -3.90 29.10 23.76
CA ASP A 73 -4.86 29.74 22.85
C ASP A 73 -6.28 29.23 23.07
N LEU A 74 -6.45 27.91 23.22
CA LEU A 74 -7.73 27.30 23.53
C LEU A 74 -8.28 27.79 24.88
N SER A 75 -7.47 27.79 25.94
CA SER A 75 -7.89 28.30 27.25
C SER A 75 -8.34 29.77 27.18
N CYS A 76 -7.57 30.62 26.48
CA CYS A 76 -7.96 32.01 26.25
C CYS A 76 -9.26 32.13 25.47
N LEU A 77 -9.47 31.31 24.42
CA LEU A 77 -10.70 31.27 23.64
C LEU A 77 -11.90 30.87 24.50
N LEU A 78 -11.77 29.84 25.33
CA LEU A 78 -12.84 29.39 26.22
C LEU A 78 -13.19 30.47 27.26
N ARG A 79 -12.19 31.17 27.82
CA ARG A 79 -12.43 32.33 28.71
C ARG A 79 -13.18 33.46 27.99
N ARG A 80 -12.82 33.76 26.72
CA ARG A 80 -13.57 34.73 25.90
C ARG A 80 -15.00 34.28 25.65
N LEU A 81 -15.23 33.01 25.36
CA LEU A 81 -16.59 32.45 25.19
C LEU A 81 -17.42 32.65 26.46
N LYS A 82 -16.88 32.23 27.62
CA LYS A 82 -17.55 32.40 28.92
C LYS A 82 -17.87 33.85 29.22
N SER A 83 -16.91 34.76 29.02
CA SER A 83 -17.12 36.20 29.21
C SER A 83 -18.14 36.79 28.24
N ARG A 84 -18.15 36.36 26.97
CA ARG A 84 -19.07 36.84 25.93
C ARG A 84 -20.52 36.44 26.19
N LEU A 85 -20.72 35.28 26.82
CA LEU A 85 -22.02 34.71 27.16
C LEU A 85 -22.42 34.95 28.62
N ASP A 86 -21.57 35.65 29.39
CA ASP A 86 -21.76 35.94 30.81
C ASP A 86 -22.02 34.69 31.67
N ILE A 87 -21.29 33.60 31.36
CA ILE A 87 -21.48 32.29 32.01
C ILE A 87 -20.95 32.35 33.46
N PRO A 88 -21.77 31.95 34.46
CA PRO A 88 -21.32 31.87 35.85
C PRO A 88 -20.18 30.85 36.02
N SER A 89 -19.24 31.13 36.92
CA SER A 89 -18.18 30.18 37.29
C SER A 89 -18.80 28.89 37.86
N GLY A 90 -18.31 27.72 37.46
CA GLY A 90 -18.82 26.43 37.95
C GLY A 90 -20.10 25.94 37.26
N HIS A 91 -20.66 26.70 36.31
CA HIS A 91 -21.92 26.33 35.63
C HIS A 91 -21.73 25.29 34.52
N LEU A 92 -20.58 25.32 33.86
CA LEU A 92 -20.36 24.58 32.62
C LEU A 92 -19.88 23.14 32.89
N CYS A 93 -20.62 22.15 32.40
CA CYS A 93 -20.14 20.77 32.37
C CYS A 93 -19.16 20.61 31.20
N CYS A 94 -17.87 20.58 31.53
CA CYS A 94 -16.79 20.44 30.56
C CYS A 94 -16.43 18.98 30.36
N VAL A 95 -16.36 18.54 29.10
CA VAL A 95 -15.99 17.17 28.74
C VAL A 95 -14.77 17.26 27.81
N GLY A 96 -13.67 16.62 28.20
CA GLY A 96 -12.48 16.48 27.37
C GLY A 96 -12.25 15.01 27.06
N THR A 97 -12.11 14.65 25.78
CA THR A 97 -11.68 13.32 25.37
C THR A 97 -10.19 13.36 25.05
N SER A 98 -9.46 12.27 25.31
CA SER A 98 -8.04 12.16 24.96
C SER A 98 -7.63 10.70 24.86
N ALA A 99 -6.85 10.37 23.84
CA ALA A 99 -6.29 9.04 23.65
C ALA A 99 -5.04 8.75 24.50
N THR A 100 -4.31 9.79 24.94
CA THR A 100 -2.93 9.63 25.43
C THR A 100 -2.62 10.33 26.74
N LEU A 101 -3.53 11.18 27.25
CA LEU A 101 -3.24 11.95 28.47
C LEU A 101 -3.36 11.11 29.75
N GLY A 102 -4.11 10.01 29.77
CA GLY A 102 -4.47 9.32 31.01
C GLY A 102 -4.01 7.86 31.09
N GLU A 103 -2.83 7.63 31.66
CA GLU A 103 -2.60 6.41 32.45
C GLU A 103 -3.00 6.71 33.90
N LYS A 104 -3.53 5.71 34.64
CA LYS A 104 -4.06 5.91 36.02
C LYS A 104 -3.05 6.59 36.96
N GLU A 105 -1.75 6.45 36.68
CA GLU A 105 -0.66 7.04 37.47
C GLU A 105 -0.55 8.58 37.35
N ASN A 106 -1.05 9.17 36.25
CA ASN A 106 -0.97 10.62 35.99
C ASN A 106 -2.31 11.36 36.19
N ALA A 107 -3.29 10.74 36.86
CA ALA A 107 -4.63 11.30 37.03
C ALA A 107 -4.65 12.76 37.56
N PRO A 108 -3.83 13.15 38.57
CA PRO A 108 -3.82 14.53 39.06
C PRO A 108 -3.37 15.54 38.01
N ASP A 109 -2.38 15.18 37.18
CA ASP A 109 -1.84 16.08 36.14
C ASP A 109 -2.84 16.28 35.01
N VAL A 110 -3.57 15.23 34.62
CA VAL A 110 -4.63 15.31 33.62
C VAL A 110 -5.77 16.21 34.09
N LEU A 111 -6.21 16.02 35.33
CA LEU A 111 -7.27 16.83 35.92
C LEU A 111 -6.82 18.29 36.08
N GLY A 112 -5.56 18.52 36.50
CA GLY A 112 -4.97 19.85 36.59
C GLY A 112 -4.86 20.56 35.23
N TYR A 113 -4.42 19.84 34.21
CA TYR A 113 -4.38 20.33 32.84
C TYR A 113 -5.79 20.67 32.33
N ALA A 114 -6.76 19.76 32.47
CA ALA A 114 -8.15 20.01 32.09
C ALA A 114 -8.72 21.23 32.82
N ALA A 115 -8.53 21.33 34.15
CA ALA A 115 -8.95 22.47 34.94
C ALA A 115 -8.32 23.79 34.44
N SER A 116 -7.04 23.77 34.02
CA SER A 116 -6.37 24.95 33.48
C SER A 116 -6.89 25.38 32.10
N VAL A 117 -7.19 24.42 31.22
CA VAL A 117 -7.72 24.68 29.87
C VAL A 117 -9.16 25.17 29.96
N PHE A 118 -10.03 24.43 30.64
CA PHE A 118 -11.45 24.76 30.73
C PHE A 118 -11.73 25.89 31.71
N GLY A 119 -10.88 26.09 32.73
CA GLY A 119 -11.16 27.03 33.81
C GLY A 119 -12.40 26.64 34.62
N GLU A 120 -12.59 25.34 34.87
CA GLU A 120 -13.63 24.76 35.71
C GLU A 120 -13.01 23.69 36.63
N PRO A 121 -13.60 23.41 37.81
CA PRO A 121 -13.12 22.34 38.67
C PRO A 121 -13.44 20.95 38.10
N PHE A 122 -12.50 20.02 38.24
CA PHE A 122 -12.70 18.59 37.99
C PHE A 122 -12.35 17.82 39.26
N ASP A 123 -13.25 16.93 39.70
CA ASP A 123 -12.99 16.03 40.82
C ASP A 123 -12.28 14.74 40.36
N ALA A 124 -11.96 13.87 41.31
CA ALA A 124 -11.26 12.61 41.02
C ALA A 124 -12.11 11.64 40.17
N ASP A 125 -13.43 11.70 40.32
CA ASP A 125 -14.37 10.82 39.60
C ASP A 125 -14.65 11.31 38.17
N ALA A 126 -14.23 12.53 37.82
CA ALA A 126 -14.32 13.06 36.47
C ALA A 126 -13.38 12.36 35.46
N LEU A 127 -12.33 11.69 35.93
CA LEU A 127 -11.43 10.94 35.06
C LEU A 127 -12.00 9.55 34.76
N ILE A 128 -12.61 9.42 33.60
CA ILE A 128 -13.12 8.14 33.10
C ILE A 128 -12.03 7.50 32.22
N THR A 129 -11.39 6.43 32.69
CA THR A 129 -10.40 5.65 31.93
C THR A 129 -11.02 4.39 31.34
N GLU A 130 -10.34 3.78 30.36
CA GLU A 130 -10.68 2.42 29.95
C GLU A 130 -10.42 1.40 31.09
N GLU A 131 -11.23 0.36 31.14
CA GLU A 131 -11.01 -0.80 32.00
C GLU A 131 -10.64 -1.99 31.09
N ARG A 132 -9.43 -2.50 31.27
CA ARG A 132 -8.94 -3.68 30.55
C ARG A 132 -8.83 -4.83 31.52
N LEU A 133 -9.37 -5.98 31.14
CA LEU A 133 -9.16 -7.22 31.89
C LEU A 133 -7.71 -7.67 31.72
N SER A 134 -7.05 -7.92 32.85
CA SER A 134 -5.76 -8.61 32.85
C SER A 134 -5.93 -10.06 32.38
N ALA A 135 -4.83 -10.69 31.98
CA ALA A 135 -4.83 -12.11 31.64
C ALA A 135 -5.33 -13.00 32.80
N GLY A 136 -5.08 -12.59 34.05
CA GLY A 136 -5.55 -13.29 35.23
C GLY A 136 -7.07 -13.22 35.39
N GLU A 137 -7.65 -12.02 35.31
CA GLU A 137 -9.10 -11.81 35.41
C GLU A 137 -9.84 -12.47 34.24
N PHE A 138 -9.29 -12.40 33.03
CA PHE A 138 -9.89 -13.02 31.84
C PHE A 138 -9.98 -14.56 31.96
N LEU A 139 -9.02 -15.17 32.65
CA LEU A 139 -8.86 -16.62 32.82
C LEU A 139 -9.29 -17.12 34.20
N GLU A 140 -9.87 -16.26 35.05
CA GLU A 140 -10.09 -16.56 36.48
C GLU A 140 -10.88 -17.85 36.71
N ASN A 141 -11.84 -18.13 35.83
CA ASN A 141 -12.73 -19.30 35.91
C ASN A 141 -12.29 -20.47 35.02
N ASP A 142 -11.16 -20.38 34.32
CA ASP A 142 -10.71 -21.41 33.37
C ASP A 142 -9.61 -22.29 33.97
N MET A 143 -9.96 -23.55 34.27
CA MET A 143 -8.97 -24.56 34.62
C MET A 143 -8.23 -25.05 33.39
N ALA A 144 -6.91 -25.09 33.47
CA ALA A 144 -6.09 -25.66 32.41
C ALA A 144 -6.19 -27.20 32.45
N VAL A 145 -6.68 -27.77 31.36
CA VAL A 145 -6.93 -29.21 31.21
C VAL A 145 -6.14 -29.82 30.07
N ARG A 146 -5.43 -29.00 29.28
CA ARG A 146 -4.62 -29.40 28.12
C ARG A 146 -3.22 -28.79 28.17
N PHE A 147 -2.23 -29.59 27.81
CA PHE A 147 -0.80 -29.28 28.01
C PHE A 147 0.07 -29.56 26.78
N ASP A 148 -0.48 -30.27 25.79
CA ASP A 148 0.27 -30.73 24.63
C ASP A 148 0.66 -29.55 23.71
N LEU A 149 1.73 -29.75 22.95
CA LEU A 149 2.16 -28.84 21.90
C LEU A 149 2.25 -29.65 20.60
N PRO A 150 2.05 -29.01 19.43
CA PRO A 150 2.30 -29.65 18.14
C PRO A 150 3.71 -30.28 18.08
N ASP A 151 3.88 -31.42 17.42
CA ASP A 151 5.18 -32.10 17.40
C ASP A 151 6.18 -31.34 16.49
N PRO A 152 7.48 -31.27 16.83
CA PRO A 152 8.50 -30.75 15.92
C PRO A 152 8.55 -31.45 14.56
N GLY A 153 8.05 -32.69 14.44
CA GLY A 153 7.90 -33.37 13.16
C GLY A 153 6.81 -32.82 12.24
N ASP A 154 5.90 -31.98 12.76
CA ASP A 154 4.74 -31.44 12.05
C ASP A 154 5.06 -30.10 11.33
N THR A 155 6.34 -29.73 11.12
CA THR A 155 6.74 -28.43 10.53
C THR A 155 5.98 -28.07 9.25
N ASN A 156 5.77 -29.02 8.33
CA ASN A 156 4.99 -28.77 7.11
C ASN A 156 3.50 -28.53 7.38
N ASP A 157 2.92 -29.22 8.37
CA ASP A 157 1.53 -29.05 8.76
C ASP A 157 1.31 -27.74 9.55
N LEU A 158 2.35 -27.19 10.17
CA LEU A 158 2.33 -25.89 10.85
C LEU A 158 2.53 -24.71 9.88
N ASP A 159 3.15 -24.95 8.71
CA ASP A 159 3.42 -23.92 7.70
C ASP A 159 2.14 -23.55 6.92
N PRO A 160 1.64 -22.30 7.04
CA PRO A 160 0.45 -21.86 6.30
C PRO A 160 0.62 -21.92 4.77
N GLU A 161 1.84 -21.86 4.24
CA GLU A 161 2.09 -21.94 2.79
C GLU A 161 1.89 -23.36 2.23
N SER A 162 1.75 -24.37 3.09
CA SER A 162 1.45 -25.75 2.69
C SER A 162 -0.03 -26.00 2.38
N PHE A 163 -0.90 -24.99 2.51
CA PHE A 163 -2.36 -25.12 2.36
C PHE A 163 -2.93 -24.16 1.31
N ASP A 164 -3.91 -24.64 0.53
CA ASP A 164 -4.59 -23.84 -0.48
C ASP A 164 -5.64 -22.88 0.12
N SER A 165 -6.09 -23.16 1.35
CA SER A 165 -7.16 -22.43 2.02
C SER A 165 -6.85 -22.15 3.49
N PRO A 166 -7.12 -20.92 3.98
CA PRO A 166 -7.02 -20.61 5.41
C PRO A 166 -7.89 -21.50 6.30
N LEU A 167 -9.04 -21.97 5.81
CA LEU A 167 -9.91 -22.85 6.60
C LEU A 167 -9.33 -24.26 6.74
N GLU A 168 -8.65 -24.77 5.71
CA GLU A 168 -7.96 -26.06 5.78
C GLU A 168 -6.77 -25.97 6.74
N TYR A 169 -5.99 -24.88 6.63
CA TYR A 169 -4.93 -24.58 7.59
C TYR A 169 -5.46 -24.53 9.03
N LEU A 170 -6.50 -23.74 9.29
CA LEU A 170 -7.11 -23.61 10.64
C LEU A 170 -7.67 -24.94 11.15
N GLY A 171 -8.27 -25.76 10.28
CA GLY A 171 -8.73 -27.10 10.62
C GLY A 171 -7.58 -28.01 11.04
N ARG A 172 -6.46 -27.99 10.29
CA ARG A 172 -5.24 -28.75 10.63
C ARG A 172 -4.61 -28.23 11.93
N GLN A 173 -4.50 -26.92 12.11
CA GLN A 173 -4.00 -26.33 13.35
C GLN A 173 -4.86 -26.77 14.53
N ALA A 174 -6.20 -26.68 14.42
CA ALA A 174 -7.08 -27.10 15.50
C ALA A 174 -6.88 -28.58 15.86
N PHE A 175 -6.64 -29.45 14.87
CA PHE A 175 -6.29 -30.86 15.12
C PHE A 175 -4.95 -31.01 15.86
N LEU A 176 -3.90 -30.30 15.45
CA LEU A 176 -2.59 -30.38 16.11
C LEU A 176 -2.64 -29.95 17.58
N TRP A 177 -3.46 -28.95 17.91
CA TRP A 177 -3.60 -28.44 19.28
C TRP A 177 -4.61 -29.22 20.15
N PHE A 178 -5.65 -29.80 19.56
CA PHE A 178 -6.79 -30.34 20.30
C PHE A 178 -7.25 -31.74 19.87
N GLY A 179 -6.52 -32.41 18.96
CA GLY A 179 -6.90 -33.71 18.40
C GLY A 179 -8.25 -33.68 17.70
N ASP A 180 -9.01 -34.77 17.81
CA ASP A 180 -10.35 -34.90 17.20
C ASP A 180 -11.37 -33.88 17.74
N GLU A 181 -11.10 -33.29 18.90
CA GLU A 181 -11.93 -32.21 19.41
C GLU A 181 -11.67 -30.88 18.70
N GLY A 182 -10.58 -30.69 17.97
CA GLY A 182 -10.23 -29.40 17.37
C GLY A 182 -11.03 -29.03 16.12
N PRO A 183 -10.95 -29.83 15.04
CA PRO A 183 -11.55 -29.51 13.75
C PRO A 183 -13.05 -29.24 13.80
N ARG A 184 -13.55 -28.54 12.79
CA ARG A 184 -14.99 -28.33 12.60
C ARG A 184 -15.66 -29.69 12.36
N LYS A 185 -16.77 -29.94 13.06
CA LYS A 185 -17.52 -31.19 12.94
C LYS A 185 -18.54 -31.14 11.80
N ASP A 186 -18.90 -32.29 11.26
CA ASP A 186 -19.95 -32.39 10.25
C ASP A 186 -21.29 -31.84 10.78
N GLY A 187 -21.92 -30.94 10.03
CA GLY A 187 -23.17 -30.29 10.42
C GLY A 187 -23.01 -29.13 11.42
N GLU A 188 -21.81 -28.89 11.96
CA GLU A 188 -21.53 -27.73 12.82
C GLU A 188 -21.42 -26.47 11.96
N SER A 189 -22.06 -25.38 12.39
CA SER A 189 -21.89 -24.07 11.75
C SER A 189 -20.50 -23.47 12.03
N ASP A 190 -20.05 -22.53 11.20
CA ASP A 190 -18.76 -21.86 11.40
C ASP A 190 -18.72 -21.11 12.75
N ASP A 191 -19.82 -20.46 13.11
CA ASP A 191 -19.95 -19.73 14.36
C ASP A 191 -19.92 -20.63 15.60
N GLU A 192 -20.54 -21.82 15.53
CA GLU A 192 -20.48 -22.82 16.60
C GLU A 192 -19.05 -23.33 16.78
N TRP A 193 -18.36 -23.64 15.68
CA TRP A 193 -16.97 -24.06 15.73
C TRP A 193 -16.07 -22.99 16.32
N ARG A 194 -16.21 -21.72 15.89
CA ARG A 194 -15.44 -20.59 16.43
C ARG A 194 -15.63 -20.40 17.94
N VAL A 195 -16.84 -20.58 18.46
CA VAL A 195 -17.14 -20.50 19.90
C VAL A 195 -16.54 -21.68 20.66
N ARG A 196 -16.65 -22.89 20.09
CA ARG A 196 -16.06 -24.09 20.68
C ARG A 196 -14.53 -24.02 20.73
N LEU A 197 -13.90 -23.55 19.65
CA LEU A 197 -12.46 -23.30 19.58
C LEU A 197 -12.03 -22.31 20.67
N GLY A 198 -12.81 -21.26 20.92
CA GLY A 198 -12.55 -20.32 22.01
C GLY A 198 -12.58 -20.98 23.40
N THR A 199 -13.47 -21.94 23.61
CA THR A 199 -13.55 -22.72 24.85
C THR A 199 -12.34 -23.65 25.01
N LEU A 200 -11.94 -24.32 23.93
CA LEU A 200 -10.75 -25.19 23.93
C LEU A 200 -9.46 -24.42 24.22
N LEU A 201 -9.29 -23.25 23.61
CA LEU A 201 -8.14 -22.37 23.84
C LEU A 201 -8.03 -21.93 25.30
N ARG A 202 -9.14 -21.50 25.93
CA ARG A 202 -9.15 -21.07 27.34
C ARG A 202 -8.69 -22.18 28.31
N GLY A 203 -8.96 -23.44 27.98
CA GLY A 203 -8.53 -24.60 28.75
C GLY A 203 -7.09 -25.06 28.48
N HIS A 204 -6.33 -24.37 27.62
CA HIS A 204 -4.99 -24.78 27.21
C HIS A 204 -3.88 -24.01 27.94
N VAL A 205 -2.95 -24.71 28.62
CA VAL A 205 -1.87 -24.07 29.40
C VAL A 205 -1.04 -23.11 28.57
N PHE A 206 -0.66 -23.52 27.36
CA PHE A 206 0.16 -22.67 26.50
C PHE A 206 -0.51 -21.34 26.13
N PHE A 207 -1.82 -21.35 25.82
CA PHE A 207 -2.59 -20.13 25.57
C PHE A 207 -2.65 -19.23 26.81
N GLN A 208 -2.88 -19.83 27.99
CA GLN A 208 -2.89 -19.07 29.24
C GLN A 208 -1.53 -18.42 29.53
N ASN A 209 -0.43 -19.15 29.31
CA ASN A 209 0.93 -18.62 29.46
C ASN A 209 1.23 -17.54 28.42
N PHE A 210 0.80 -17.72 27.18
CA PHE A 210 0.92 -16.72 26.12
C PHE A 210 0.28 -15.38 26.53
N LEU A 211 -0.96 -15.40 27.02
CA LEU A 211 -1.62 -14.18 27.50
C LEU A 211 -0.89 -13.54 28.70
N LYS A 212 -0.43 -14.36 29.66
CA LYS A 212 0.32 -13.89 30.83
C LYS A 212 1.66 -13.26 30.46
N VAL A 213 2.39 -13.84 29.49
CA VAL A 213 3.68 -13.33 29.00
C VAL A 213 3.52 -12.02 28.25
N LEU A 214 2.48 -11.87 27.42
CA LEU A 214 2.16 -10.62 26.73
C LEU A 214 1.80 -9.49 27.71
N GLY A 215 1.09 -9.81 28.79
CA GLY A 215 0.77 -8.85 29.85
C GLY A 215 -0.02 -7.63 29.36
N GLY A 216 -0.78 -7.77 28.27
CA GLY A 216 -1.59 -6.69 27.68
C GLY A 216 -0.80 -5.55 27.02
N ARG A 217 0.49 -5.74 26.74
CA ARG A 217 1.36 -4.74 26.10
C ARG A 217 1.85 -5.23 24.73
N PRO A 218 2.07 -4.32 23.76
CA PRO A 218 2.76 -4.68 22.52
C PRO A 218 4.15 -5.24 22.82
N MET A 219 4.55 -6.29 22.11
CA MET A 219 5.85 -6.94 22.25
C MET A 219 6.41 -7.28 20.87
N GLU A 220 7.73 -7.18 20.70
CA GLU A 220 8.38 -7.68 19.49
C GLU A 220 8.20 -9.19 19.41
N TYR A 221 7.96 -9.71 18.19
CA TYR A 221 7.71 -11.12 17.95
C TYR A 221 8.87 -12.01 18.46
N SER A 222 10.11 -11.61 18.18
CA SER A 222 11.34 -12.29 18.60
C SER A 222 11.46 -12.36 20.13
N ASP A 223 11.18 -11.26 20.82
CA ASP A 223 11.17 -11.16 22.27
C ASP A 223 10.09 -12.03 22.90
N LEU A 224 8.88 -12.04 22.30
CA LEU A 224 7.78 -12.88 22.75
C LEU A 224 8.16 -14.35 22.65
N LEU A 225 8.68 -14.79 21.50
CA LEU A 225 9.14 -16.16 21.31
C LEU A 225 10.24 -16.52 22.32
N GLY A 226 11.23 -15.64 22.51
CA GLY A 226 12.31 -15.83 23.49
C GLY A 226 11.81 -15.95 24.93
N ARG A 227 10.72 -15.27 25.31
CA ARG A 227 10.06 -15.44 26.62
C ARG A 227 9.27 -16.73 26.70
N LEU A 228 8.57 -17.12 25.64
CA LEU A 228 7.79 -18.36 25.59
C LEU A 228 8.68 -19.60 25.66
N VAL A 229 9.87 -19.59 25.04
CA VAL A 229 10.87 -20.67 25.14
C VAL A 229 11.26 -20.95 26.59
N LYS A 230 11.28 -19.94 27.48
CA LYS A 230 11.56 -20.14 28.92
C LYS A 230 10.47 -20.92 29.63
N VAL A 231 9.23 -20.83 29.15
CA VAL A 231 8.05 -21.50 29.73
C VAL A 231 7.80 -22.85 29.06
N ALA A 232 8.11 -22.97 27.76
CA ALA A 232 8.01 -24.17 26.96
C ALA A 232 9.32 -24.39 26.17
N PRO A 233 10.33 -25.05 26.79
CA PRO A 233 11.66 -25.23 26.19
C PRO A 233 11.66 -25.93 24.83
N ARG A 234 10.66 -26.78 24.57
CA ARG A 234 10.48 -27.47 23.28
C ARG A 234 10.44 -26.52 22.08
N LEU A 235 9.97 -25.28 22.26
CA LEU A 235 9.94 -24.28 21.18
C LEU A 235 11.32 -23.87 20.66
N GLY A 236 12.38 -24.12 21.43
CA GLY A 236 13.76 -23.83 21.05
C GLY A 236 14.51 -25.05 20.50
N GLU A 237 13.84 -26.20 20.28
CA GLU A 237 14.51 -27.43 19.82
C GLU A 237 14.52 -27.57 18.29
N ARG A 238 15.68 -28.01 17.76
CA ARG A 238 15.95 -28.64 16.44
C ARG A 238 15.74 -27.87 15.12
N GLU A 239 14.86 -26.89 15.01
CA GLU A 239 14.71 -26.08 13.79
C GLU A 239 14.50 -24.59 14.12
N ASP A 240 15.24 -23.70 13.46
CA ASP A 240 15.16 -22.23 13.69
C ASP A 240 13.74 -21.66 13.46
N SER A 241 12.87 -22.40 12.75
CA SER A 241 11.50 -21.98 12.39
C SER A 241 10.38 -22.58 13.25
N TYR A 242 10.58 -23.73 13.91
CA TYR A 242 9.49 -24.46 14.60
C TYR A 242 8.74 -23.60 15.63
N GLY A 243 9.49 -22.93 16.52
CA GLY A 243 8.90 -22.06 17.54
C GLY A 243 8.05 -20.92 16.96
N SER A 244 8.47 -20.36 15.81
CA SER A 244 7.73 -19.32 15.10
C SER A 244 6.45 -19.90 14.49
N LEU A 245 6.52 -21.06 13.85
CA LEU A 245 5.36 -21.72 13.25
C LEU A 245 4.30 -22.12 14.29
N VAL A 246 4.72 -22.62 15.47
CA VAL A 246 3.80 -22.91 16.59
C VAL A 246 3.13 -21.63 17.10
N LEU A 247 3.88 -20.53 17.19
CA LEU A 247 3.34 -19.24 17.61
C LEU A 247 2.32 -18.70 16.58
N ASP A 248 2.65 -18.77 15.28
CA ASP A 248 1.76 -18.36 14.19
C ASP A 248 0.49 -19.21 14.13
N SER A 249 0.62 -20.52 14.37
CA SER A 249 -0.49 -21.45 14.50
C SER A 249 -1.44 -21.04 15.64
N LEU A 250 -0.90 -20.76 16.83
CA LEU A 250 -1.70 -20.30 17.97
C LEU A 250 -2.39 -18.96 17.66
N VAL A 251 -1.66 -17.98 17.15
CA VAL A 251 -2.20 -16.65 16.81
C VAL A 251 -3.31 -16.77 15.77
N SER A 252 -3.19 -17.68 14.81
CA SER A 252 -4.21 -17.95 13.79
C SER A 252 -5.49 -18.52 14.41
N LEU A 253 -5.38 -19.52 15.29
CA LEU A 253 -6.51 -20.11 16.01
C LEU A 253 -7.21 -19.07 16.91
N VAL A 254 -6.43 -18.26 17.63
CA VAL A 254 -6.95 -17.21 18.52
C VAL A 254 -7.66 -16.12 17.71
N SER A 255 -7.13 -15.76 16.53
CA SER A 255 -7.75 -14.79 15.62
C SER A 255 -9.09 -15.28 15.06
N HIS A 256 -9.23 -16.59 14.85
CA HIS A 256 -10.48 -17.19 14.38
C HIS A 256 -11.50 -17.39 15.50
N ALA A 257 -11.06 -17.68 16.73
CA ALA A 257 -11.92 -17.99 17.86
C ALA A 257 -12.87 -16.83 18.25
N ARG A 258 -14.06 -17.20 18.71
CA ARG A 258 -15.10 -16.26 19.16
C ARG A 258 -15.61 -16.65 20.54
N LYS A 259 -16.28 -15.70 21.20
CA LYS A 259 -17.11 -15.93 22.38
C LYS A 259 -18.51 -15.36 22.13
N ARG A 260 -19.50 -15.94 22.80
CA ARG A 260 -20.90 -15.51 22.68
C ARG A 260 -21.26 -14.59 23.85
N GLU A 261 -21.71 -13.38 23.55
CA GLU A 261 -22.27 -12.43 24.52
C GLU A 261 -23.72 -12.13 24.11
N GLY A 262 -24.67 -12.85 24.74
CA GLY A 262 -26.07 -12.83 24.32
C GLY A 262 -26.23 -13.40 22.90
N GLU A 263 -26.88 -12.66 22.01
CA GLU A 263 -27.03 -13.04 20.59
C GLU A 263 -25.83 -12.64 19.72
N ARG A 264 -24.86 -11.88 20.25
CA ARG A 264 -23.72 -11.36 19.48
C ARG A 264 -22.49 -12.23 19.64
N LEU A 265 -21.82 -12.49 18.52
CA LEU A 265 -20.49 -13.08 18.50
C LEU A 265 -19.44 -11.98 18.63
N ARG A 266 -18.48 -12.16 19.53
CA ARG A 266 -17.32 -11.28 19.70
C ARG A 266 -16.03 -12.06 19.57
N PRO A 267 -14.91 -11.44 19.17
CA PRO A 267 -13.59 -12.05 19.28
C PRO A 267 -13.36 -12.62 20.68
N LEU A 268 -12.70 -13.79 20.77
CA LEU A 268 -12.30 -14.36 22.06
C LEU A 268 -11.43 -13.36 22.83
N VAL A 269 -10.39 -12.88 22.15
CA VAL A 269 -9.54 -11.75 22.52
C VAL A 269 -9.29 -10.91 21.27
N THR A 270 -8.93 -9.64 21.44
CA THR A 270 -8.58 -8.78 20.30
C THR A 270 -7.12 -9.00 19.94
N VAL A 271 -6.85 -9.62 18.79
CA VAL A 271 -5.49 -9.81 18.29
C VAL A 271 -5.08 -8.58 17.48
N GLN A 272 -3.96 -7.96 17.85
CA GLN A 272 -3.39 -6.82 17.13
C GLN A 272 -1.98 -7.18 16.67
N VAL A 273 -1.77 -7.16 15.36
CA VAL A 273 -0.45 -7.33 14.74
C VAL A 273 -0.02 -5.98 14.17
N GLN A 274 1.09 -5.45 14.66
CA GLN A 274 1.62 -4.14 14.25
C GLN A 274 2.82 -4.33 13.33
N GLY A 275 2.69 -3.87 12.08
CA GLY A 275 3.77 -3.87 11.10
C GLY A 275 4.35 -2.47 10.93
N TRP A 276 5.66 -2.32 11.17
CA TRP A 276 6.37 -1.07 10.94
C TRP A 276 7.10 -1.11 9.60
N LEU A 277 6.78 -0.17 8.72
CA LEU A 277 7.39 -0.08 7.40
C LEU A 277 8.01 1.29 7.21
N ARG A 278 9.28 1.28 6.85
CA ARG A 278 10.01 2.49 6.50
C ARG A 278 9.88 2.75 5.01
N GLU A 279 9.55 4.00 4.67
CA GLU A 279 9.59 4.48 3.29
C GLU A 279 10.98 4.28 2.69
N MET A 280 11.06 3.60 1.54
CA MET A 280 12.30 3.38 0.78
C MET A 280 12.69 4.62 -0.02
N ARG A 281 12.88 5.74 0.68
CA ARG A 281 13.32 7.00 0.10
C ARG A 281 14.84 7.05 0.07
N ARG A 282 15.38 7.62 -1.00
CA ARG A 282 16.82 7.86 -1.16
C ARG A 282 17.67 6.60 -0.95
N MET A 283 17.23 5.49 -1.53
CA MET A 283 17.98 4.26 -1.50
C MET A 283 19.26 4.40 -2.31
N VAL A 284 20.37 3.93 -1.76
CA VAL A 284 21.69 3.89 -2.39
C VAL A 284 22.27 2.50 -2.24
N ALA A 285 23.07 2.06 -3.20
CA ALA A 285 23.80 0.80 -3.11
C ALA A 285 25.30 1.03 -3.13
N SER A 286 26.04 0.17 -2.45
CA SER A 286 27.50 0.14 -2.56
C SER A 286 27.93 -0.27 -3.97
N VAL A 287 29.06 0.28 -4.40
CA VAL A 287 29.82 -0.28 -5.52
C VAL A 287 30.68 -1.40 -4.93
N PRO A 288 30.52 -2.66 -5.39
CA PRO A 288 31.17 -3.79 -4.75
C PRO A 288 32.70 -3.70 -4.85
N LEU A 289 33.37 -3.95 -3.73
CA LEU A 289 34.81 -4.13 -3.69
C LEU A 289 35.10 -5.62 -3.95
N ARG A 290 35.84 -5.94 -5.03
CA ARG A 290 36.14 -7.34 -5.43
C ARG A 290 34.83 -8.14 -5.68
N GLU A 291 34.81 -9.43 -5.34
CA GLU A 291 33.66 -10.33 -5.53
C GLU A 291 32.54 -10.18 -4.48
N SER A 292 32.53 -9.08 -3.71
CA SER A 292 31.44 -8.80 -2.78
C SER A 292 30.13 -8.46 -3.52
N ARG A 293 29.00 -8.72 -2.89
CA ARG A 293 27.69 -8.35 -3.44
C ARG A 293 27.40 -6.88 -3.11
N PRO A 294 26.77 -6.11 -4.03
CA PRO A 294 26.25 -4.79 -3.70
C PRO A 294 25.24 -4.89 -2.55
N GLU A 295 25.37 -4.00 -1.57
CA GLU A 295 24.44 -3.88 -0.43
C GLU A 295 23.61 -2.61 -0.59
N LEU A 296 22.33 -2.68 -0.21
CA LEU A 296 21.39 -1.58 -0.33
C LEU A 296 21.18 -0.89 1.04
N PHE A 297 21.15 0.43 1.06
CA PHE A 297 21.05 1.24 2.28
C PHE A 297 20.06 2.39 2.14
N PHE A 298 19.50 2.82 3.27
CA PHE A 298 18.92 4.15 3.39
C PHE A 298 20.04 5.18 3.51
N SER A 299 20.08 6.18 2.63
CA SER A 299 21.12 7.22 2.71
C SER A 299 21.16 7.92 4.08
N ASP A 300 19.99 8.08 4.72
CA ASP A 300 19.82 8.77 6.00
C ASP A 300 20.50 8.00 7.17
N ASP A 301 20.80 6.70 7.01
CA ASP A 301 21.45 5.87 8.04
C ASP A 301 22.98 5.83 7.90
N LEU A 302 23.51 6.33 6.78
CA LEU A 302 24.93 6.24 6.46
C LEU A 302 25.69 7.47 6.96
N LYS A 303 26.88 7.21 7.53
CA LYS A 303 27.88 8.26 7.78
C LYS A 303 28.49 8.73 6.44
N ALA A 304 29.00 9.96 6.42
CA ALA A 304 29.52 10.61 5.21
C ALA A 304 30.55 9.76 4.42
N ASP A 305 31.51 9.12 5.09
CA ASP A 305 32.53 8.27 4.43
C ASP A 305 31.95 7.02 3.76
N ARG A 306 30.88 6.44 4.32
CA ARG A 306 30.21 5.30 3.69
C ARG A 306 29.30 5.76 2.56
N LEU A 307 28.63 6.90 2.74
CA LEU A 307 27.74 7.49 1.74
C LEU A 307 28.49 7.86 0.45
N SER A 308 29.71 8.40 0.54
CA SER A 308 30.54 8.75 -0.64
C SER A 308 30.91 7.55 -1.51
N ARG A 309 30.82 6.32 -0.99
CA ARG A 309 31.09 5.06 -1.71
C ARG A 309 29.83 4.34 -2.19
N THR A 310 28.69 5.04 -2.17
CA THR A 310 27.40 4.52 -2.61
C THR A 310 26.81 5.37 -3.71
N LEU A 311 26.01 4.74 -4.58
CA LEU A 311 25.30 5.42 -5.65
C LEU A 311 23.81 5.08 -5.61
N PRO A 312 22.92 6.03 -5.99
CA PRO A 312 21.53 5.74 -6.24
C PRO A 312 21.38 4.61 -7.27
N VAL A 313 20.44 3.72 -6.99
CA VAL A 313 20.14 2.57 -7.85
C VAL A 313 19.06 2.96 -8.85
N ILE A 314 19.21 2.51 -10.08
CA ILE A 314 18.17 2.61 -11.12
C ILE A 314 17.78 1.24 -11.63
N HIS A 315 16.57 1.16 -12.15
CA HIS A 315 16.07 -0.01 -12.86
C HIS A 315 15.21 0.39 -14.06
N CYS A 316 15.19 -0.45 -15.09
CA CYS A 316 14.23 -0.37 -16.16
C CYS A 316 12.93 -1.07 -15.76
N ARG A 317 11.80 -0.36 -15.83
CA ARG A 317 10.47 -0.89 -15.47
C ARG A 317 9.96 -2.00 -16.40
N ASP A 318 10.51 -2.06 -17.62
CA ASP A 318 10.09 -3.02 -18.65
C ASP A 318 11.01 -4.25 -18.70
N CYS A 319 12.28 -4.09 -19.04
CA CYS A 319 13.22 -5.22 -19.16
C CYS A 319 13.96 -5.60 -17.87
N GLY A 320 13.76 -4.87 -16.76
CA GLY A 320 14.38 -5.18 -15.48
C GLY A 320 15.88 -4.85 -15.36
N ALA A 321 16.51 -4.27 -16.39
CA ALA A 321 17.92 -3.89 -16.34
C ALA A 321 18.21 -2.98 -15.13
N MET A 322 19.18 -3.38 -14.30
CA MET A 322 19.56 -2.70 -13.05
C MET A 322 20.92 -2.03 -13.21
N GLY A 323 21.11 -0.88 -12.58
CA GLY A 323 22.42 -0.22 -12.53
C GLY A 323 22.47 0.87 -11.48
N TRP A 324 23.55 1.64 -11.52
CA TRP A 324 23.71 2.85 -10.72
C TRP A 324 23.47 4.09 -11.58
N THR A 325 23.22 5.20 -10.91
CA THR A 325 23.20 6.52 -11.54
C THR A 325 23.98 7.51 -10.69
N SER A 326 24.60 8.47 -11.35
CA SER A 326 25.37 9.52 -10.70
C SER A 326 25.18 10.86 -11.41
N SER A 327 25.79 11.90 -10.85
CA SER A 327 25.98 13.18 -11.51
C SER A 327 27.48 13.41 -11.67
N GLU A 328 27.94 13.56 -12.90
CA GLU A 328 29.32 13.95 -13.21
C GLU A 328 29.39 15.48 -13.14
N ASP A 329 29.82 15.99 -11.98
CA ASP A 329 29.84 17.43 -11.68
C ASP A 329 31.14 18.13 -12.10
N GLN A 330 32.21 17.38 -12.39
CA GLN A 330 33.56 17.91 -12.63
C GLN A 330 34.29 17.23 -13.79
N ASP A 331 35.27 17.92 -14.37
CA ASP A 331 36.20 17.41 -15.38
C ASP A 331 37.18 16.35 -14.82
N ASP A 332 37.03 15.93 -13.55
CA ASP A 332 37.88 14.97 -12.86
C ASP A 332 37.47 13.49 -13.08
N GLY A 333 36.32 13.24 -13.73
CA GLY A 333 35.82 11.90 -14.00
C GLY A 333 35.31 11.14 -12.77
N SER A 334 35.10 11.82 -11.64
CA SER A 334 34.47 11.24 -10.44
C SER A 334 32.96 11.18 -10.59
N VAL A 335 32.37 10.06 -10.15
CA VAL A 335 30.92 9.86 -10.09
C VAL A 335 30.36 9.91 -8.66
N GLU A 336 31.18 10.35 -7.69
CA GLU A 336 30.75 10.54 -6.30
C GLU A 336 29.58 11.53 -6.19
N ILE A 337 28.59 11.20 -5.35
CA ILE A 337 27.49 12.12 -5.03
C ILE A 337 27.74 12.75 -3.66
N ARG A 338 28.19 14.01 -3.66
CA ARG A 338 28.40 14.79 -2.44
C ARG A 338 27.10 15.32 -1.83
N ASP A 339 26.15 15.70 -2.69
CA ASP A 339 24.81 16.16 -2.28
C ASP A 339 23.71 15.42 -3.06
N LEU A 340 23.03 14.52 -2.36
CA LEU A 340 21.90 13.79 -2.91
C LEU A 340 20.76 14.73 -3.34
N LYS A 341 20.53 15.85 -2.64
CA LYS A 341 19.42 16.76 -2.97
C LYS A 341 19.62 17.39 -4.35
N SER A 342 20.83 17.85 -4.64
CA SER A 342 21.22 18.36 -5.95
C SER A 342 21.15 17.28 -7.03
N PHE A 343 21.60 16.06 -6.73
CA PHE A 343 21.45 14.92 -7.64
C PHE A 343 19.98 14.66 -8.01
N TYR A 344 19.08 14.52 -7.04
CA TYR A 344 17.66 14.25 -7.30
C TYR A 344 17.02 15.37 -8.12
N SER A 345 17.33 16.62 -7.78
CA SER A 345 16.87 17.78 -8.54
C SER A 345 17.39 17.75 -9.98
N GLY A 346 18.65 17.36 -10.19
CA GLY A 346 19.26 17.19 -11.50
C GLY A 346 18.61 16.06 -12.31
N PHE A 347 18.35 14.91 -11.68
CA PHE A 347 17.72 13.75 -12.31
C PHE A 347 16.31 14.07 -12.82
N PHE A 348 15.46 14.64 -11.96
CA PHE A 348 14.08 14.97 -12.35
C PHE A 348 14.01 16.11 -13.38
N ASN A 349 14.99 17.01 -13.38
CA ASN A 349 15.12 18.08 -14.38
C ASN A 349 15.90 17.66 -15.64
N LYS A 350 16.27 16.38 -15.79
CA LYS A 350 17.01 15.85 -16.93
C LYS A 350 18.33 16.56 -17.21
N SER A 351 19.08 16.89 -16.15
CA SER A 351 20.38 17.53 -16.23
C SER A 351 21.33 16.74 -17.14
N ARG A 352 22.09 17.42 -17.99
CA ARG A 352 23.13 16.81 -18.84
C ARG A 352 24.23 16.09 -18.05
N LYS A 353 24.34 16.36 -16.75
CA LYS A 353 25.34 15.77 -15.85
C LYS A 353 25.00 14.36 -15.40
N ILE A 354 23.75 13.92 -15.59
CA ILE A 354 23.33 12.59 -15.19
C ILE A 354 24.05 11.54 -16.03
N ARG A 355 24.52 10.49 -15.35
CA ARG A 355 25.12 9.30 -15.94
C ARG A 355 24.43 8.05 -15.43
N TYR A 356 24.40 7.04 -16.28
CA TYR A 356 23.91 5.71 -15.97
C TYR A 356 25.07 4.74 -16.08
N LEU A 357 25.18 3.83 -15.12
CA LEU A 357 26.29 2.90 -15.00
C LEU A 357 25.68 1.50 -14.82
N PHE A 358 25.72 0.69 -15.87
CA PHE A 358 25.21 -0.69 -15.81
C PHE A 358 26.38 -1.64 -15.58
N PRO A 359 26.38 -2.48 -14.54
CA PRO A 359 27.41 -3.51 -14.39
C PRO A 359 27.37 -4.45 -15.60
N GLY A 360 28.52 -4.82 -16.15
CA GLY A 360 28.56 -5.76 -17.26
C GLY A 360 29.96 -6.34 -17.46
N GLU A 361 30.02 -7.64 -17.77
CA GLU A 361 31.26 -8.28 -18.21
C GLU A 361 31.68 -7.68 -19.57
N ALA A 362 32.95 -7.35 -19.70
CA ALA A 362 33.49 -6.47 -20.72
C ALA A 362 32.99 -6.77 -22.17
N GLY A 363 32.14 -5.88 -22.70
CA GLY A 363 32.00 -5.59 -24.14
C GLY A 363 31.32 -6.64 -25.03
N GLY A 364 30.96 -7.82 -24.51
CA GLY A 364 30.26 -8.87 -25.28
C GLY A 364 28.74 -8.68 -25.35
N GLU A 365 28.11 -8.29 -24.24
CA GLU A 365 26.65 -8.34 -24.05
C GLU A 365 25.88 -7.14 -24.65
N HIS A 366 26.57 -6.12 -25.14
CA HIS A 366 25.94 -4.84 -25.53
C HIS A 366 26.27 -4.43 -26.97
N ARG A 367 26.62 -5.39 -27.84
CA ARG A 367 26.91 -5.14 -29.26
C ARG A 367 25.73 -4.41 -29.93
N GLY A 368 26.02 -3.26 -30.55
CA GLY A 368 25.04 -2.44 -31.26
C GLY A 368 24.37 -1.35 -30.42
N LEU A 369 24.64 -1.26 -29.13
CA LEU A 369 24.14 -0.17 -28.28
C LEU A 369 25.11 1.03 -28.29
N ALA A 370 24.58 2.24 -28.40
CA ALA A 370 25.36 3.47 -28.31
C ALA A 370 25.85 3.69 -26.87
N GLY A 371 27.16 3.63 -26.65
CA GLY A 371 27.76 3.81 -25.34
C GLY A 371 29.22 3.39 -25.29
N LYS A 372 29.83 3.45 -24.10
CA LYS A 372 31.22 3.03 -23.86
C LYS A 372 31.29 2.21 -22.58
N THR A 373 32.05 1.11 -22.62
CA THR A 373 32.43 0.41 -21.40
C THR A 373 33.57 1.16 -20.71
N ARG A 374 33.46 1.34 -19.40
CA ARG A 374 34.43 2.01 -18.52
C ARG A 374 34.66 1.15 -17.27
N LYS A 375 35.61 1.53 -16.43
CA LYS A 375 35.92 0.86 -15.16
C LYS A 375 35.62 1.83 -14.01
N LEU A 376 34.80 1.41 -13.06
CA LEU A 376 34.40 2.17 -11.89
C LEU A 376 35.20 1.71 -10.67
N CYS A 377 35.85 2.65 -9.99
CA CYS A 377 36.58 2.36 -8.75
C CYS A 377 35.63 2.36 -7.54
N PRO A 378 35.54 1.26 -6.76
CA PRO A 378 34.71 1.20 -5.55
C PRO A 378 35.25 2.05 -4.38
N SER A 379 36.56 2.33 -4.36
CA SER A 379 37.21 3.08 -3.27
C SER A 379 37.09 4.61 -3.42
N CYS A 380 37.33 5.16 -4.63
CA CYS A 380 37.34 6.61 -4.87
C CYS A 380 36.30 7.09 -5.90
N MET A 381 35.43 6.21 -6.38
CA MET A 381 34.35 6.52 -7.34
C MET A 381 34.82 7.17 -8.65
N THR A 382 36.10 6.99 -9.01
CA THR A 382 36.63 7.44 -10.31
C THR A 382 36.21 6.49 -11.42
N LEU A 383 35.81 7.05 -12.56
CA LEU A 383 35.45 6.32 -13.76
C LEU A 383 36.57 6.44 -14.81
N SER A 384 37.27 5.34 -15.10
CA SER A 384 38.41 5.29 -16.03
C SER A 384 38.09 4.48 -17.29
N ASP A 385 38.91 4.61 -18.34
CA ASP A 385 38.68 3.89 -19.59
C ASP A 385 39.20 2.45 -19.50
N VAL A 386 38.62 1.54 -20.30
CA VAL A 386 38.98 0.11 -20.27
C VAL A 386 40.45 -0.14 -20.67
N ARG A 387 41.02 0.76 -21.48
CA ARG A 387 42.42 0.69 -21.96
C ARG A 387 43.44 0.87 -20.85
N ASP A 388 43.02 1.45 -19.72
CA ASP A 388 43.83 1.57 -18.52
C ASP A 388 43.86 0.18 -17.84
N GLY A 389 44.79 -0.67 -18.28
CA GLY A 389 45.11 -1.93 -17.61
C GLY A 389 45.87 -1.66 -16.32
N GLY A 390 45.37 -2.12 -15.18
CA GLY A 390 46.01 -1.92 -13.88
C GLY A 390 45.05 -1.43 -12.79
N PRO A 391 45.59 -1.08 -11.60
CA PRO A 391 44.81 -0.51 -10.51
C PRO A 391 44.27 0.89 -10.86
N CYS A 392 43.33 1.39 -10.06
CA CYS A 392 42.75 2.71 -10.19
C CYS A 392 43.83 3.79 -10.36
N PRO A 393 43.74 4.66 -11.38
CA PRO A 393 44.77 5.67 -11.64
C PRO A 393 44.88 6.74 -10.54
N LEU A 394 43.81 6.93 -9.75
CA LEU A 394 43.77 7.94 -8.70
C LEU A 394 44.22 7.40 -7.34
N CYS A 395 43.70 6.24 -6.92
CA CYS A 395 43.92 5.71 -5.56
C CYS A 395 44.65 4.37 -5.49
N GLY A 396 45.02 3.77 -6.62
CA GLY A 396 45.75 2.50 -6.67
C GLY A 396 44.92 1.24 -6.33
N GLU A 397 43.58 1.33 -6.28
CA GLU A 397 42.72 0.18 -6.00
C GLU A 397 42.71 -0.83 -7.17
N PRO A 398 43.08 -2.11 -6.97
CA PRO A 398 43.11 -3.11 -8.05
C PRO A 398 41.72 -3.61 -8.46
N GLY A 399 40.71 -3.57 -7.57
CA GLY A 399 39.38 -4.15 -7.78
C GLY A 399 38.39 -3.24 -8.51
N LEU A 400 38.67 -2.87 -9.76
CA LEU A 400 37.78 -2.02 -10.56
C LEU A 400 36.59 -2.81 -11.14
N VAL A 401 35.39 -2.21 -11.12
CA VAL A 401 34.16 -2.82 -11.62
C VAL A 401 33.91 -2.39 -13.07
N PRO A 402 33.79 -3.29 -14.04
CA PRO A 402 33.43 -2.92 -15.41
C PRO A 402 31.96 -2.46 -15.48
N VAL A 403 31.75 -1.28 -16.06
CA VAL A 403 30.43 -0.67 -16.21
C VAL A 403 30.21 -0.18 -17.64
N PHE A 404 29.03 -0.42 -18.19
CA PHE A 404 28.58 0.15 -19.45
C PHE A 404 27.91 1.51 -19.19
N VAL A 405 28.39 2.53 -19.90
CA VAL A 405 27.90 3.91 -19.85
C VAL A 405 27.21 4.22 -21.19
N PRO A 406 25.87 4.20 -21.25
CA PRO A 406 25.13 4.47 -22.49
C PRO A 406 25.21 5.95 -22.88
N ASP A 407 25.15 6.21 -24.19
CA ASP A 407 24.90 7.57 -24.68
C ASP A 407 23.43 7.93 -24.44
N SER A 408 23.18 8.62 -23.33
CA SER A 408 21.85 9.01 -22.89
C SER A 408 21.54 10.49 -23.16
N GLN A 409 22.45 11.24 -23.77
CA GLN A 409 22.25 12.67 -23.99
C GLN A 409 21.51 12.92 -25.31
N TYR A 410 20.59 13.88 -25.30
CA TYR A 410 19.92 14.34 -26.51
C TYR A 410 19.77 15.87 -26.50
N GLN A 411 19.69 16.44 -27.70
CA GLN A 411 19.48 17.87 -27.88
C GLN A 411 18.00 18.16 -28.06
N LYS A 412 17.51 19.20 -27.38
CA LYS A 412 16.15 19.71 -27.52
C LYS A 412 16.20 21.21 -27.82
N THR A 413 15.67 21.59 -28.97
CA THR A 413 15.45 23.00 -29.31
C THR A 413 14.19 23.50 -28.62
N LEU A 414 14.33 24.58 -27.86
CA LEU A 414 13.24 25.28 -27.20
C LEU A 414 12.52 26.22 -28.19
N LYS A 415 11.33 26.70 -27.82
CA LYS A 415 10.50 27.56 -28.69
C LYS A 415 11.18 28.89 -29.05
N ASP A 416 12.16 29.32 -28.26
CA ASP A 416 12.99 30.52 -28.46
C ASP A 416 14.21 30.28 -29.37
N GLY A 417 14.39 29.06 -29.90
CA GLY A 417 15.54 28.67 -30.71
C GLY A 417 16.75 28.18 -29.90
N THR A 418 16.71 28.25 -28.56
CA THR A 418 17.82 27.81 -27.71
C THR A 418 17.93 26.27 -27.72
N VAL A 419 19.12 25.73 -28.00
CA VAL A 419 19.38 24.29 -27.94
C VAL A 419 19.86 23.91 -26.54
N LYS A 420 19.13 23.00 -25.87
CA LYS A 420 19.49 22.46 -24.55
C LYS A 420 19.85 20.98 -24.66
N VAL A 421 21.01 20.60 -24.09
CA VAL A 421 21.40 19.19 -23.93
C VAL A 421 20.75 18.65 -22.65
N LEU A 422 20.05 17.54 -22.76
CA LEU A 422 19.33 16.88 -21.66
C LEU A 422 19.74 15.41 -21.60
N SER A 423 19.66 14.81 -20.41
CA SER A 423 19.76 13.35 -20.26
C SER A 423 18.39 12.70 -20.44
N SER A 424 18.35 11.60 -21.20
CA SER A 424 17.17 10.79 -21.41
C SER A 424 17.10 9.67 -20.39
N ASN A 425 15.90 9.46 -19.84
CA ASN A 425 15.62 8.34 -18.94
C ASN A 425 15.13 7.10 -19.72
N ASP A 426 15.37 7.06 -21.04
CA ASP A 426 15.00 5.92 -21.86
C ASP A 426 15.94 4.74 -21.57
N CYS A 427 15.40 3.53 -21.59
CA CYS A 427 16.22 2.34 -21.35
C CYS A 427 17.09 2.05 -22.58
N PRO A 428 18.43 1.96 -22.44
CA PRO A 428 19.30 1.70 -23.58
C PRO A 428 19.15 0.27 -24.13
N PHE A 429 18.63 -0.67 -23.34
CA PHE A 429 18.54 -2.08 -23.73
C PHE A 429 17.26 -2.40 -24.52
N CYS A 430 16.10 -2.03 -23.98
CA CYS A 430 14.81 -2.32 -24.63
C CYS A 430 14.21 -1.13 -25.41
N GLY A 431 14.81 0.07 -25.28
CA GLY A 431 14.29 1.30 -25.89
C GLY A 431 13.00 1.82 -25.24
N SER A 432 12.69 1.36 -24.02
CA SER A 432 11.53 1.85 -23.26
C SER A 432 11.63 3.36 -23.02
N SER A 433 10.60 4.10 -23.41
CA SER A 433 10.57 5.55 -23.21
C SER A 433 10.35 5.89 -21.73
N ARG A 434 11.28 6.65 -21.14
CA ARG A 434 11.32 6.97 -19.71
C ARG A 434 11.29 5.69 -18.85
N GLY A 435 11.86 4.60 -19.35
CA GLY A 435 11.87 3.30 -18.69
C GLY A 435 12.69 3.27 -17.41
N LEU A 436 13.78 4.06 -17.35
CA LEU A 436 14.70 4.13 -16.21
C LEU A 436 14.09 4.94 -15.07
N SER A 437 13.95 4.29 -13.92
CA SER A 437 13.48 4.88 -12.67
C SER A 437 14.50 4.67 -11.57
N ILE A 438 14.63 5.66 -10.68
CA ILE A 438 15.34 5.47 -9.41
C ILE A 438 14.60 4.42 -8.58
N PHE A 439 15.35 3.54 -7.94
CA PHE A 439 14.85 2.53 -7.04
C PHE A 439 14.36 3.19 -5.73
N GLY A 440 13.15 2.83 -5.34
CA GLY A 440 12.53 3.33 -4.11
C GLY A 440 11.02 3.22 -4.16
N ALA A 441 10.40 3.31 -2.99
CA ALA A 441 8.96 3.22 -2.82
C ALA A 441 8.50 4.20 -1.73
N ARG A 442 7.59 5.09 -2.10
CA ARG A 442 6.93 6.02 -1.16
C ARG A 442 6.03 5.24 -0.20
N SER A 443 5.78 5.78 0.99
CA SER A 443 4.85 5.20 1.97
C SER A 443 3.49 4.85 1.34
N THR A 444 2.92 5.76 0.56
CA THR A 444 1.64 5.56 -0.16
C THR A 444 1.63 4.33 -1.07
N THR A 445 2.75 4.05 -1.73
CA THR A 445 2.90 2.90 -2.63
C THR A 445 3.00 1.61 -1.84
N LEU A 446 3.76 1.61 -0.74
CA LEU A 446 3.90 0.46 0.15
C LEU A 446 2.57 0.14 0.84
N SER A 447 1.92 1.14 1.44
CA SER A 447 0.61 1.00 2.07
C SER A 447 -0.42 0.47 1.08
N SER A 448 -0.47 1.01 -0.13
CA SER A 448 -1.40 0.51 -1.16
C SER A 448 -1.19 -0.98 -1.48
N VAL A 449 0.06 -1.45 -1.52
CA VAL A 449 0.36 -2.87 -1.75
C VAL A 449 -0.14 -3.71 -0.59
N MET A 450 0.17 -3.32 0.66
CA MET A 450 -0.32 -4.03 1.84
C MET A 450 -1.83 -4.08 1.89
N ILE A 451 -2.49 -2.94 1.72
CA ILE A 451 -3.95 -2.83 1.71
C ILE A 451 -4.53 -3.78 0.67
N SER A 452 -3.98 -3.78 -0.54
CA SER A 452 -4.44 -4.68 -1.59
C SER A 452 -4.30 -6.13 -1.16
N GLN A 453 -3.13 -6.54 -0.66
CA GLN A 453 -2.89 -7.93 -0.21
C GLN A 453 -3.81 -8.34 0.94
N THR A 454 -3.94 -7.51 1.98
CA THR A 454 -4.81 -7.79 3.13
C THR A 454 -6.29 -7.81 2.74
N MET A 455 -6.72 -6.91 1.86
CA MET A 455 -8.11 -6.89 1.38
C MET A 455 -8.41 -8.06 0.44
N THR A 456 -7.46 -8.51 -0.39
CA THR A 456 -7.65 -9.68 -1.26
C THR A 456 -7.39 -11.01 -0.56
N SER A 457 -6.83 -11.01 0.65
CA SER A 457 -6.56 -12.23 1.40
C SER A 457 -7.86 -13.02 1.62
N ARG A 458 -7.79 -14.34 1.40
CA ARG A 458 -8.89 -15.28 1.66
C ARG A 458 -9.22 -15.38 3.15
N GLY A 459 -8.25 -15.09 4.03
CA GLY A 459 -8.42 -15.13 5.48
C GLY A 459 -9.08 -13.89 6.07
N ASN A 460 -9.31 -12.85 5.27
CA ASN A 460 -9.96 -11.63 5.74
C ASN A 460 -11.47 -11.72 5.52
N ASP A 461 -12.22 -12.03 6.59
CA ASP A 461 -13.67 -12.17 6.62
C ASP A 461 -14.42 -10.82 6.81
N ASP A 462 -13.73 -9.75 7.21
CA ASP A 462 -14.29 -8.39 7.31
C ASP A 462 -13.46 -7.39 6.49
N LYS A 463 -13.93 -7.08 5.27
CA LYS A 463 -13.26 -6.17 4.32
C LYS A 463 -13.39 -4.70 4.73
N LYS A 464 -12.97 -4.35 5.94
CA LYS A 464 -12.89 -2.98 6.44
C LYS A 464 -11.45 -2.56 6.63
N MET A 465 -11.18 -1.32 6.26
CA MET A 465 -9.88 -0.70 6.44
C MET A 465 -10.06 0.73 6.90
N LEU A 466 -9.37 1.09 7.98
CA LEU A 466 -9.22 2.46 8.43
C LEU A 466 -7.79 2.92 8.11
N ALA A 467 -7.67 4.04 7.42
CA ALA A 467 -6.40 4.67 7.11
C ALA A 467 -6.36 6.04 7.80
N PHE A 468 -5.36 6.23 8.67
CA PHE A 468 -5.10 7.50 9.32
C PHE A 468 -3.92 8.20 8.62
N SER A 469 -3.94 9.52 8.59
CA SER A 469 -2.83 10.34 8.12
C SER A 469 -2.78 11.66 8.86
N ASP A 470 -1.59 12.23 8.99
CA ASP A 470 -1.34 13.43 9.80
C ASP A 470 -1.97 14.71 9.24
N SER A 471 -2.50 14.68 8.01
CA SER A 471 -3.03 15.85 7.32
C SER A 471 -4.25 15.51 6.45
N VAL A 472 -5.20 16.45 6.36
CA VAL A 472 -6.41 16.31 5.52
C VAL A 472 -6.05 16.19 4.03
N GLN A 473 -5.01 16.91 3.59
CA GLN A 473 -4.53 16.84 2.21
C GLN A 473 -3.94 15.45 1.90
N ASP A 474 -3.17 14.89 2.84
CA ASP A 474 -2.61 13.55 2.69
C ASP A 474 -3.70 12.49 2.75
N ALA A 475 -4.70 12.65 3.62
CA ALA A 475 -5.86 11.77 3.69
C ALA A 475 -6.60 11.70 2.35
N ALA A 476 -6.89 12.87 1.75
CA ALA A 476 -7.56 12.96 0.47
C ALA A 476 -6.73 12.33 -0.67
N HIS A 477 -5.42 12.60 -0.69
CA HIS A 477 -4.51 11.98 -1.65
C HIS A 477 -4.44 10.45 -1.48
N HIS A 478 -4.31 9.95 -0.25
CA HIS A 478 -4.28 8.52 0.07
C HIS A 478 -5.59 7.84 -0.33
N ALA A 479 -6.74 8.42 0.00
CA ALA A 479 -8.04 7.86 -0.37
C ALA A 479 -8.18 7.70 -1.89
N GLY A 480 -7.83 8.73 -2.67
CA GLY A 480 -7.83 8.66 -4.12
C GLY A 480 -6.83 7.64 -4.67
N PHE A 481 -5.61 7.61 -4.12
CA PHE A 481 -4.54 6.71 -4.54
C PHE A 481 -4.87 5.24 -4.26
N PHE A 482 -5.39 4.93 -3.07
CA PHE A 482 -5.82 3.59 -2.67
C PHE A 482 -7.01 3.15 -3.51
N GLY A 483 -8.05 3.99 -3.67
CA GLY A 483 -9.22 3.66 -4.49
C GLY A 483 -8.86 3.30 -5.93
N ALA A 484 -7.99 4.08 -6.58
CA ALA A 484 -7.55 3.82 -7.94
C ALA A 484 -6.77 2.50 -8.09
N ARG A 485 -5.94 2.14 -7.12
CA ARG A 485 -5.15 0.90 -7.16
C ARG A 485 -5.97 -0.32 -6.80
N THR A 486 -6.81 -0.25 -5.77
CA THR A 486 -7.70 -1.34 -5.38
C THR A 486 -8.64 -1.71 -6.52
N TYR A 487 -9.19 -0.73 -7.24
CA TYR A 487 -10.02 -0.97 -8.43
C TYR A 487 -9.31 -1.86 -9.47
N ARG A 488 -8.05 -1.58 -9.80
CA ARG A 488 -7.28 -2.40 -10.75
C ARG A 488 -7.05 -3.82 -10.25
N PHE A 489 -6.82 -4.01 -8.95
CA PHE A 489 -6.70 -5.34 -8.38
C PHE A 489 -8.02 -6.10 -8.43
N THR A 490 -9.14 -5.47 -8.09
CA THR A 490 -10.48 -6.05 -8.23
C THR A 490 -10.72 -6.52 -9.66
N LEU A 491 -10.41 -5.70 -10.66
CA LEU A 491 -10.53 -6.08 -12.07
C LEU A 491 -9.68 -7.29 -12.44
N ARG A 492 -8.43 -7.34 -11.99
CA ARG A 492 -7.53 -8.47 -12.28
C ARG A 492 -7.98 -9.75 -11.60
N THR A 493 -8.41 -9.69 -10.34
CA THR A 493 -9.00 -10.84 -9.65
C THR A 493 -10.26 -11.30 -10.36
N ALA A 494 -11.10 -10.37 -10.84
CA ALA A 494 -12.30 -10.67 -11.59
C ALA A 494 -12.00 -11.34 -12.94
N MET A 495 -10.96 -10.88 -13.65
CA MET A 495 -10.48 -11.50 -14.88
C MET A 495 -9.89 -12.88 -14.62
N ALA A 496 -9.01 -13.03 -13.61
CA ALA A 496 -8.40 -14.31 -13.25
C ALA A 496 -9.45 -15.37 -12.89
N LYS A 497 -10.49 -14.97 -12.14
CA LYS A 497 -11.60 -15.87 -11.81
C LYS A 497 -12.43 -16.23 -13.04
N TYR A 498 -12.69 -15.30 -13.95
CA TYR A 498 -13.36 -15.61 -15.21
C TYR A 498 -12.54 -16.56 -16.08
N ILE A 499 -11.21 -16.40 -16.14
CA ILE A 499 -10.30 -17.31 -16.84
C ILE A 499 -10.44 -18.74 -16.29
N ALA A 500 -10.34 -18.90 -14.97
CA ALA A 500 -10.46 -20.19 -14.28
C ALA A 500 -11.83 -20.88 -14.50
N ASP A 501 -12.89 -20.09 -14.71
CA ASP A 501 -14.25 -20.59 -14.90
C ASP A 501 -14.65 -20.73 -16.39
N GLY A 502 -13.68 -20.80 -17.32
CA GLY A 502 -13.92 -21.04 -18.76
C GLY A 502 -13.78 -19.81 -19.66
N GLY A 503 -13.06 -18.78 -19.19
CA GLY A 503 -12.61 -17.65 -20.01
C GLY A 503 -11.32 -17.95 -20.80
N GLU A 504 -10.60 -19.01 -20.44
CA GLU A 504 -9.36 -19.45 -21.09
C GLU A 504 -9.58 -19.84 -22.57
N GLY A 505 -8.57 -19.60 -23.41
CA GLY A 505 -8.58 -19.96 -24.84
C GLY A 505 -9.43 -19.07 -25.75
N LYS A 506 -10.16 -18.09 -25.19
CA LYS A 506 -10.96 -17.14 -25.97
C LYS A 506 -10.07 -16.09 -26.64
N THR A 507 -10.52 -15.57 -27.78
CA THR A 507 -9.90 -14.37 -28.36
C THR A 507 -10.10 -13.17 -27.42
N LEU A 508 -9.22 -12.17 -27.49
CA LEU A 508 -9.32 -10.99 -26.61
C LEU A 508 -10.67 -10.27 -26.75
N SER A 509 -11.24 -10.24 -27.96
CA SER A 509 -12.57 -9.66 -28.22
C SER A 509 -13.69 -10.46 -27.54
N GLU A 510 -13.67 -11.79 -27.62
CA GLU A 510 -14.65 -12.65 -26.95
C GLU A 510 -14.50 -12.61 -25.43
N PHE A 511 -13.27 -12.54 -24.95
CA PHE A 511 -12.96 -12.40 -23.53
C PHE A 511 -13.54 -11.09 -22.97
N ALA A 512 -13.24 -9.96 -23.64
CA ALA A 512 -13.72 -8.64 -23.24
C ALA A 512 -15.25 -8.52 -23.29
N ALA A 513 -15.91 -9.16 -24.26
CA ALA A 513 -17.38 -9.19 -24.34
C ALA A 513 -18.02 -10.13 -23.31
N GLY A 514 -17.34 -11.23 -22.97
CA GLY A 514 -17.83 -12.24 -22.03
C GLY A 514 -17.66 -11.85 -20.56
N LEU A 515 -16.62 -11.10 -20.21
CA LEU A 515 -16.30 -10.73 -18.84
C LEU A 515 -17.45 -9.99 -18.12
N PRO A 516 -18.08 -8.95 -18.69
CA PRO A 516 -19.24 -8.30 -18.07
C PRO A 516 -20.43 -9.25 -17.90
N ARG A 517 -20.69 -10.10 -18.90
CA ARG A 517 -21.82 -11.05 -18.88
C ARG A 517 -21.66 -12.06 -17.74
N TYR A 518 -20.47 -12.64 -17.62
CA TYR A 518 -20.12 -13.57 -16.56
C TYR A 518 -20.40 -12.97 -15.17
N TRP A 519 -19.90 -11.76 -14.90
CA TRP A 519 -20.09 -11.14 -13.58
C TRP A 519 -21.53 -10.67 -13.33
N SER A 520 -22.21 -10.15 -14.35
CA SER A 520 -23.61 -9.76 -14.24
C SER A 520 -24.57 -10.93 -13.97
N SER A 521 -24.16 -12.17 -14.30
CA SER A 521 -24.93 -13.38 -13.98
C SER A 521 -24.67 -13.92 -12.56
N LYS A 522 -23.58 -13.49 -11.92
CA LYS A 522 -23.15 -14.00 -10.61
C LYS A 522 -23.42 -13.04 -9.45
N LEU A 523 -23.46 -11.74 -9.74
CA LEU A 523 -23.71 -10.69 -8.76
C LEU A 523 -25.09 -10.10 -8.99
N ASP A 524 -25.71 -9.62 -7.92
CA ASP A 524 -26.89 -8.77 -8.10
C ASP A 524 -26.51 -7.45 -8.78
N GLY A 525 -27.50 -6.74 -9.34
CA GLY A 525 -27.24 -5.51 -10.08
C GLY A 525 -26.56 -4.40 -9.25
N GLY A 526 -26.81 -4.35 -7.94
CA GLY A 526 -26.26 -3.36 -7.03
C GLY A 526 -24.81 -3.67 -6.72
N GLU A 527 -24.54 -4.92 -6.35
CA GLU A 527 -23.21 -5.49 -6.13
C GLU A 527 -22.34 -5.38 -7.38
N TYR A 528 -22.88 -5.70 -8.56
CA TYR A 528 -22.18 -5.58 -9.84
C TYR A 528 -21.73 -4.14 -10.08
N VAL A 529 -22.65 -3.18 -9.91
CA VAL A 529 -22.34 -1.75 -10.07
C VAL A 529 -21.33 -1.29 -9.01
N SER A 530 -21.53 -1.61 -7.73
CA SER A 530 -20.63 -1.17 -6.66
C SER A 530 -19.22 -1.78 -6.78
N THR A 531 -19.11 -2.98 -7.33
CA THR A 531 -17.83 -3.69 -7.49
C THR A 531 -17.03 -3.15 -8.68
N PHE A 532 -17.69 -2.88 -9.81
CA PHE A 532 -17.02 -2.58 -11.08
C PHE A 532 -17.06 -1.11 -11.48
N ILE A 533 -17.73 -0.23 -10.74
CA ILE A 533 -17.69 1.20 -11.03
C ILE A 533 -16.27 1.76 -10.85
N ALA A 534 -15.76 2.40 -11.89
CA ALA A 534 -14.45 3.02 -11.84
C ALA A 534 -14.46 4.24 -10.90
N PRO A 535 -13.39 4.50 -10.12
CA PRO A 535 -13.34 5.63 -9.18
C PRO A 535 -13.62 6.99 -9.82
N ASP A 536 -13.17 7.19 -11.07
CA ASP A 536 -13.41 8.41 -11.86
C ASP A 536 -14.85 8.54 -12.38
N GLN A 537 -15.71 7.54 -12.16
CA GLN A 537 -17.12 7.53 -12.53
C GLN A 537 -18.05 7.52 -11.29
N ALA A 538 -17.48 7.46 -10.08
CA ALA A 538 -18.24 7.41 -8.83
C ALA A 538 -19.05 8.69 -8.53
N TRP A 539 -18.79 9.79 -9.24
CA TRP A 539 -19.55 11.05 -9.13
C TRP A 539 -20.89 11.03 -9.91
N ARG A 540 -21.12 10.01 -10.75
CA ARG A 540 -22.36 9.92 -11.56
C ARG A 540 -23.59 9.85 -10.67
N ARG A 541 -24.64 10.60 -11.05
CA ARG A 541 -25.87 10.75 -10.27
C ARG A 541 -26.58 9.42 -10.01
N GLU A 542 -26.56 8.53 -10.99
CA GLU A 542 -27.16 7.20 -10.91
C GLU A 542 -26.49 6.33 -9.84
N PHE A 543 -25.16 6.42 -9.72
CA PHE A 543 -24.42 5.71 -8.68
C PHE A 543 -24.63 6.35 -7.30
N ALA A 544 -24.71 7.68 -7.22
CA ALA A 544 -25.08 8.37 -5.98
C ALA A 544 -26.48 7.93 -5.50
N ARG A 545 -27.45 7.83 -6.40
CA ARG A 545 -28.80 7.35 -6.08
C ARG A 545 -28.81 5.90 -5.61
N LEU A 546 -28.01 5.02 -6.22
CA LEU A 546 -27.84 3.64 -5.76
C LEU A 546 -27.37 3.62 -4.30
N LYS A 547 -26.39 4.45 -3.93
CA LYS A 547 -25.89 4.55 -2.54
C LYS A 547 -26.95 5.05 -1.57
N GLU A 548 -27.72 6.06 -1.95
CA GLU A 548 -28.70 6.70 -1.05
C GLU A 548 -29.99 5.88 -0.88
N THR A 549 -30.44 5.22 -1.94
CA THR A 549 -31.79 4.65 -2.01
C THR A 549 -31.83 3.15 -2.31
N GLY A 550 -30.69 2.52 -2.62
CA GLY A 550 -30.62 1.15 -3.10
C GLY A 550 -31.20 0.95 -4.51
N THR A 551 -31.63 2.02 -5.19
CA THR A 551 -32.25 1.93 -6.52
C THR A 551 -31.21 1.67 -7.59
N LEU A 552 -31.39 0.60 -8.38
CA LEU A 552 -30.49 0.25 -9.47
C LEU A 552 -30.43 1.33 -10.58
N PRO A 553 -29.25 1.60 -11.15
CA PRO A 553 -29.12 2.44 -12.34
C PRO A 553 -29.89 1.87 -13.55
N GLY A 554 -30.29 2.77 -14.47
CA GLY A 554 -30.97 2.36 -15.70
C GLY A 554 -30.08 1.59 -16.68
N GLY A 555 -30.70 0.94 -17.69
CA GLY A 555 -29.99 0.06 -18.64
C GLY A 555 -28.82 0.71 -19.37
N VAL A 556 -28.92 1.99 -19.75
CA VAL A 556 -27.83 2.73 -20.42
C VAL A 556 -26.59 2.84 -19.53
N PHE A 557 -26.77 3.00 -18.22
CA PHE A 557 -25.65 3.05 -17.27
C PHE A 557 -24.94 1.68 -17.21
N LEU A 558 -25.71 0.59 -17.11
CA LEU A 558 -25.18 -0.77 -17.07
C LEU A 558 -24.46 -1.16 -18.37
N GLU A 559 -24.98 -0.71 -19.52
CA GLU A 559 -24.33 -0.93 -20.81
C GLU A 559 -22.98 -0.21 -20.89
N ASN A 560 -22.92 1.06 -20.46
CA ASN A 560 -21.67 1.82 -20.42
C ASN A 560 -20.66 1.23 -19.44
N LEU A 561 -21.12 0.73 -18.29
CA LEU A 561 -20.29 0.01 -17.34
C LEU A 561 -19.71 -1.26 -17.97
N SER A 562 -20.53 -2.02 -18.69
CA SER A 562 -20.12 -3.24 -19.40
C SER A 562 -19.08 -2.95 -20.48
N LYS A 563 -19.30 -1.91 -21.30
CA LYS A 563 -18.34 -1.45 -22.32
C LYS A 563 -17.01 -1.07 -21.68
N ARG A 564 -17.06 -0.32 -20.57
CA ARG A 564 -15.85 0.07 -19.84
C ARG A 564 -15.10 -1.14 -19.29
N LEU A 565 -15.79 -2.11 -18.70
CA LEU A 565 -15.17 -3.33 -18.19
C LEU A 565 -14.50 -4.14 -19.30
N GLY A 566 -15.12 -4.22 -20.48
CA GLY A 566 -14.50 -4.81 -21.68
C GLY A 566 -13.23 -4.06 -22.12
N TRP A 567 -13.27 -2.72 -22.14
CA TRP A 567 -12.11 -1.88 -22.44
C TRP A 567 -10.93 -2.08 -21.46
N GLU A 568 -11.23 -2.24 -20.16
CA GLU A 568 -10.21 -2.53 -19.16
C GLU A 568 -9.51 -3.89 -19.44
N ALA A 569 -10.23 -4.89 -19.97
CA ALA A 569 -9.61 -6.15 -20.39
C ALA A 569 -8.63 -5.97 -21.55
N PHE A 570 -9.01 -5.21 -22.59
CA PHE A 570 -8.10 -4.87 -23.69
C PHE A 570 -6.86 -4.13 -23.20
N THR A 571 -7.05 -3.20 -22.28
CA THR A 571 -5.94 -2.39 -21.76
C THR A 571 -5.01 -3.23 -20.89
N GLU A 572 -5.52 -4.13 -20.05
CA GLU A 572 -4.73 -5.03 -19.20
C GLU A 572 -3.86 -5.99 -20.01
N PHE A 573 -4.35 -6.55 -21.11
CA PHE A 573 -3.57 -7.44 -21.99
C PHE A 573 -2.78 -6.72 -23.11
N GLY A 574 -2.86 -5.38 -23.16
CA GLY A 574 -2.18 -4.55 -24.15
C GLY A 574 -1.24 -3.54 -23.52
N LEU A 575 -1.63 -2.26 -23.58
CA LEU A 575 -0.81 -1.13 -23.13
C LEU A 575 -0.36 -1.25 -21.66
N ASN A 576 -1.22 -1.77 -20.78
CA ASN A 576 -0.89 -1.91 -19.37
C ASN A 576 -0.26 -3.25 -19.02
N SER A 577 -0.05 -4.17 -19.97
CA SER A 577 0.32 -5.56 -19.66
C SER A 577 1.69 -5.72 -18.99
N HIS A 578 2.52 -4.66 -19.02
CA HIS A 578 3.82 -4.59 -18.34
C HIS A 578 3.91 -3.51 -17.26
N ILE A 579 2.83 -2.79 -16.96
CA ILE A 579 2.85 -1.65 -16.01
C ILE A 579 2.41 -2.11 -14.62
N GLY A 580 3.38 -2.30 -13.74
CA GLY A 580 3.15 -2.73 -12.35
C GLY A 580 2.96 -4.25 -12.23
N ARG A 581 2.17 -4.69 -11.24
CA ARG A 581 1.75 -6.09 -11.11
C ARG A 581 0.56 -6.32 -12.05
N THR A 582 0.72 -7.10 -13.10
CA THR A 582 -0.29 -7.39 -14.12
C THR A 582 -0.52 -8.88 -14.20
N LEU A 583 -1.60 -9.33 -14.85
CA LEU A 583 -1.84 -10.77 -15.07
C LEU A 583 -0.67 -11.45 -15.81
N GLU A 584 -0.02 -10.73 -16.74
CA GLU A 584 1.14 -11.23 -17.48
C GLU A 584 2.38 -11.35 -16.59
N LYS A 585 2.72 -10.29 -15.83
CA LYS A 585 3.91 -10.30 -14.96
C LYS A 585 3.77 -11.25 -13.77
N SER A 586 2.56 -11.56 -13.34
CA SER A 586 2.30 -12.56 -12.31
C SER A 586 2.20 -13.99 -12.84
N GLY A 587 2.34 -14.21 -14.16
CA GLY A 587 2.22 -15.54 -14.76
C GLY A 587 0.82 -16.14 -14.70
N VAL A 588 -0.22 -15.31 -14.52
CA VAL A 588 -1.62 -15.77 -14.43
C VAL A 588 -2.23 -15.95 -15.81
N ALA A 589 -2.01 -15.00 -16.72
CA ALA A 589 -2.56 -15.05 -18.07
C ALA A 589 -1.80 -14.13 -19.03
N VAL A 590 -1.75 -14.50 -20.30
CA VAL A 590 -1.14 -13.70 -21.37
C VAL A 590 -2.00 -13.75 -22.62
N ALA A 591 -2.11 -12.61 -23.32
CA ALA A 591 -2.62 -12.61 -24.69
C ALA A 591 -1.47 -12.90 -25.65
N SER A 592 -1.57 -14.01 -26.38
CA SER A 592 -0.64 -14.40 -27.44
C SER A 592 -1.33 -14.44 -28.80
N PRO A 593 -0.57 -14.29 -29.90
CA PRO A 593 -1.10 -14.55 -31.24
C PRO A 593 -1.61 -15.98 -31.37
N ASP A 594 -2.55 -16.20 -32.30
CA ASP A 594 -2.94 -17.54 -32.71
C ASP A 594 -1.72 -18.28 -33.30
N PRO A 595 -1.34 -19.47 -32.78
CA PRO A 595 -0.13 -20.17 -33.22
C PRO A 595 -0.13 -20.52 -34.72
N ALA A 596 -1.29 -20.88 -35.28
CA ALA A 596 -1.39 -21.25 -36.69
C ALA A 596 -1.24 -20.03 -37.60
N PHE A 597 -1.90 -18.92 -37.25
CA PHE A 597 -1.77 -17.65 -37.97
C PHE A 597 -0.35 -17.07 -37.87
N PHE A 598 0.28 -17.20 -36.70
CA PHE A 598 1.66 -16.76 -36.48
C PHE A 598 2.64 -17.58 -37.34
N ALA A 599 2.53 -18.91 -37.33
CA ALA A 599 3.37 -19.78 -38.14
C ALA A 599 3.21 -19.51 -39.65
N HIS A 600 1.97 -19.32 -40.11
CA HIS A 600 1.70 -18.94 -41.49
C HIS A 600 2.32 -17.59 -41.87
N SER A 601 2.21 -16.59 -40.99
CA SER A 601 2.81 -15.26 -41.20
C SER A 601 4.35 -15.34 -41.25
N ALA A 602 4.96 -16.17 -40.41
CA ALA A 602 6.41 -16.41 -40.42
C ALA A 602 6.88 -17.05 -41.73
N ALA A 603 6.13 -18.00 -42.27
CA ALA A 603 6.44 -18.61 -43.56
C ALA A 603 6.39 -17.59 -44.72
N LEU A 604 5.36 -16.73 -44.76
CA LEU A 604 5.25 -15.67 -45.78
C LEU A 604 6.39 -14.66 -45.70
N VAL A 605 6.76 -14.23 -44.49
CA VAL A 605 7.88 -13.29 -44.29
C VAL A 605 9.21 -13.94 -44.65
N LEU A 606 9.40 -15.22 -44.32
CA LEU A 606 10.60 -15.96 -44.71
C LEU A 606 10.74 -16.05 -46.23
N GLU A 607 9.66 -16.34 -46.95
CA GLU A 607 9.63 -16.36 -48.41
C GLU A 607 9.96 -14.98 -49.00
N ALA A 608 9.34 -13.92 -48.48
CA ALA A 608 9.59 -12.55 -48.92
C ALA A 608 11.05 -12.11 -48.68
N LEU A 609 11.60 -12.36 -47.49
CA LEU A 609 12.98 -12.00 -47.15
C LEU A 609 14.00 -12.74 -48.04
N ARG A 610 13.75 -14.01 -48.37
CA ARG A 610 14.60 -14.79 -49.28
C ARG A 610 14.56 -14.26 -50.72
N ASN A 611 13.41 -13.78 -51.17
CA ASN A 611 13.21 -13.33 -52.55
C ASN A 611 13.63 -11.86 -52.76
N GLU A 612 13.42 -10.99 -51.78
CA GLU A 612 13.59 -9.53 -51.95
C GLU A 612 14.92 -8.95 -51.44
N LEU A 613 15.69 -9.71 -50.64
CA LEU A 613 16.98 -9.24 -50.08
C LEU A 613 18.16 -10.12 -50.54
N PRO A 614 18.56 -10.09 -51.82
CA PRO A 614 19.59 -10.97 -52.38
C PRO A 614 21.01 -10.77 -51.81
N GLY A 615 21.25 -9.68 -51.07
CA GLY A 615 22.53 -9.38 -50.42
C GLY A 615 22.65 -9.86 -48.97
N MET A 616 21.59 -10.44 -48.40
CA MET A 616 21.56 -10.95 -47.03
C MET A 616 21.63 -12.47 -47.03
N ALA A 617 22.35 -13.06 -46.06
CA ALA A 617 22.29 -14.50 -45.85
C ALA A 617 20.82 -14.90 -45.56
N PRO A 618 20.25 -15.89 -46.26
CA PRO A 618 18.84 -16.23 -46.12
C PRO A 618 18.58 -16.65 -44.66
N PRO A 619 17.66 -15.98 -43.95
CA PRO A 619 17.43 -16.28 -42.55
C PRO A 619 16.82 -17.68 -42.38
N GLU A 620 17.03 -18.26 -41.21
CA GLU A 620 16.36 -19.47 -40.80
C GLU A 620 14.92 -19.16 -40.33
N GLU A 621 14.04 -20.16 -40.40
CA GLU A 621 12.64 -20.04 -39.93
C GLU A 621 12.57 -19.60 -38.46
N ARG A 622 13.50 -20.10 -37.64
CA ARG A 622 13.61 -19.73 -36.22
C ARG A 622 13.95 -18.25 -36.04
N GLU A 623 14.82 -17.69 -36.86
CA GLU A 623 15.22 -16.28 -36.79
C GLU A 623 14.06 -15.36 -37.18
N VAL A 624 13.33 -15.70 -38.25
CA VAL A 624 12.13 -14.96 -38.67
C VAL A 624 11.04 -15.04 -37.58
N SER A 625 10.81 -16.23 -37.02
CA SER A 625 9.85 -16.42 -35.93
C SER A 625 10.22 -15.61 -34.68
N PHE A 626 11.52 -15.56 -34.33
CA PHE A 626 11.99 -14.75 -33.21
C PHE A 626 11.81 -13.25 -33.47
N PHE A 627 12.16 -12.79 -34.68
CA PHE A 627 11.96 -11.40 -35.11
C PHE A 627 10.49 -11.00 -35.04
N LEU A 628 9.58 -11.81 -35.60
CA LEU A 628 8.15 -11.56 -35.59
C LEU A 628 7.58 -11.57 -34.17
N SER A 629 8.05 -12.48 -33.31
CA SER A 629 7.66 -12.52 -31.90
C SER A 629 8.02 -11.21 -31.20
N GLY A 630 9.25 -10.72 -31.41
CA GLY A 630 9.71 -9.44 -30.86
C GLY A 630 8.92 -8.25 -31.40
N LEU A 631 8.60 -8.24 -32.70
CA LEU A 631 7.80 -7.20 -33.34
C LEU A 631 6.38 -7.16 -32.75
N VAL A 632 5.69 -8.29 -32.71
CA VAL A 632 4.32 -8.39 -32.20
C VAL A 632 4.27 -8.03 -30.72
N GLN A 633 5.23 -8.51 -29.91
CA GLN A 633 5.30 -8.13 -28.50
C GLN A 633 5.52 -6.63 -28.35
N ARG A 634 6.39 -6.01 -29.15
CA ARG A 634 6.62 -4.55 -29.14
C ARG A 634 5.38 -3.76 -29.59
N MET A 635 4.62 -4.28 -30.54
CA MET A 635 3.34 -3.69 -30.96
C MET A 635 2.32 -3.74 -29.82
N LYS A 636 2.14 -4.92 -29.21
CA LYS A 636 1.24 -5.12 -28.08
C LYS A 636 1.57 -4.21 -26.89
N THR A 637 2.84 -4.13 -26.50
CA THR A 637 3.27 -3.27 -25.38
C THR A 637 3.10 -1.77 -25.66
N LYS A 638 3.07 -1.38 -26.94
CA LYS A 638 2.74 -0.02 -27.37
C LYS A 638 1.23 0.22 -27.52
N GLY A 639 0.39 -0.75 -27.18
CA GLY A 639 -1.06 -0.64 -27.27
C GLY A 639 -1.60 -0.77 -28.69
N ALA A 640 -0.86 -1.39 -29.62
CA ALA A 640 -1.32 -1.64 -30.98
C ALA A 640 -2.31 -2.83 -31.02
N LEU A 641 -3.43 -2.68 -30.32
CA LEU A 641 -4.55 -3.61 -30.34
C LEU A 641 -5.73 -2.91 -31.01
N TYR A 642 -6.32 -3.58 -32.00
CA TYR A 642 -7.51 -3.06 -32.66
C TYR A 642 -8.72 -3.15 -31.73
N HIS A 643 -9.48 -2.06 -31.63
CA HIS A 643 -10.76 -2.00 -30.93
C HIS A 643 -11.74 -1.17 -31.78
N PRO A 644 -13.02 -1.59 -31.95
CA PRO A 644 -13.97 -0.88 -32.83
C PRO A 644 -14.14 0.61 -32.50
N GLU A 645 -14.14 0.98 -31.21
CA GLU A 645 -14.25 2.38 -30.77
C GLU A 645 -13.04 3.27 -31.18
N LEU A 646 -11.93 2.67 -31.65
CA LEU A 646 -10.76 3.40 -32.14
C LEU A 646 -10.78 3.64 -33.66
N GLU A 647 -11.81 3.15 -34.37
CA GLU A 647 -11.87 3.21 -35.83
C GLU A 647 -11.85 4.65 -36.37
N GLU A 648 -12.52 5.59 -35.70
CA GLU A 648 -12.46 7.01 -36.06
C GLU A 648 -11.05 7.63 -35.92
N TYR A 649 -10.25 7.14 -34.97
CA TYR A 649 -8.87 7.59 -34.78
C TYR A 649 -7.92 7.00 -35.83
N ILE A 650 -8.21 5.80 -36.35
CA ILE A 650 -7.40 5.15 -37.39
C ILE A 650 -7.67 5.78 -38.77
N ARG A 651 -8.91 6.23 -39.00
CA ARG A 651 -9.32 6.87 -40.27
C ARG A 651 -8.86 8.34 -40.40
N ARG A 652 -8.40 8.96 -39.31
CA ARG A 652 -7.84 10.32 -39.28
C ARG A 652 -6.32 10.27 -39.36
#